data_AF-A0A7K0D3D2-F1
#
_entry.id   AF-A0A7K0D3D2-F1
#
_cell.length_a   1.000
_cell.length_b   1.000
_cell.length_c   1.000
_cell.angle_alpha   90.00
_cell.angle_beta   90.00
_cell.angle_gamma   90.00
#
_symmetry.space_group_name_H-M   'P 1'
#
loop_
_entity.id
_entity.type
_entity.pdbx_description
1 polymer ?
#
loop_
_entity_poly.entity_id
_entity_poly.type
_entity_poly.pdbx_seq_one_letter_code
_entity_poly.pdbx_strand_id
1 'polypeptide(L)'
;MTTAPPQVDHVRKAIHRESDGLVDMSDVETKDPQVAEQCFVSRGLAALAARILVGCDAATAASYVIDGRGDHGIDAIAFADGTPDLYLIQAKWSDRGTAGIKAAHVRDLVDGFRKIEDQSFTRFNTRFHAMSGRVKSLIQNPKVQVTLVLAVMGDGYVHPDVQAEFDEAADHFNSHGRFVHKRVISASEFWEFVRADMSPSPVQLVLPMSRWLPWNGLPDSYFGIVSVDCLAKWYEEYGNRLFESNVRKALGLTSVNQGMIETLTQDPESFWAKNNGITILCSDAVRTRHYGSRLRNDEPLELTLSDAAVVNGAQTVQAAHRAAQENSEQVAEADVMVRVITVPADMKDLGKTITQSTNTQNHIEPRDFIALDDTQARIRDDFMLSLDLIYVYHRGEPDPPRDSGCSVVEAATALACAHPNPAIAIRTKISQDTLWEQGKGGTYPLLFGNQPPAVEIWRCVQLHRRIRDRLAAETKRLRERELAVAEYSDLLVAHMGFRLVESDELENPESDWDQVLDRVGAQVGALLKWLIVENDRELGSKSFVSKTFTDEEKCRLLAGQVLIHVRDQDEVPKLSSEFMTLRKVSKSRAKSAVSVILDANYLKSGTPLHYRPLNPREDAAISEWIQQDPRRGRASWVIDRSKPVLWEADGKRYSPTGLIMHMWSLAGWNEAPVAVQGPKCWLVPDQGSLASIAEILRRPQEELSPLDSADRITVVVGRDQIESGDVESILKVLEPLFDLPDHARKAMGILELLIEGYNDTSVELSEMEPVRAYIQGLDARFPYWLYFSNLDSSSLEMIALCFLPPFLADEAKKAEFGPRLGDFLTNRWIPALNYMAQFAGLTPGELKERSDAAIGYFGDRR
;
A
#
# COMPACT_ATOMS: atom_id res chain seq x y z
N MET A 1 34.52 5.51 8.17
CA MET A 1 35.30 4.93 7.05
C MET A 1 34.46 5.13 5.79
N THR A 2 35.03 5.32 4.60
CA THR A 2 34.20 5.47 3.38
C THR A 2 33.40 4.20 3.13
N THR A 3 32.08 4.35 3.02
CA THR A 3 31.12 3.28 2.75
C THR A 3 31.47 2.57 1.45
N ALA A 4 31.31 1.24 1.42
CA ALA A 4 31.56 0.46 0.23
C ALA A 4 30.60 0.90 -0.89
N PRO A 5 31.04 0.97 -2.16
CA PRO A 5 30.14 1.22 -3.27
C PRO A 5 29.01 0.17 -3.29
N PRO A 6 27.75 0.55 -3.59
CA PRO A 6 26.61 -0.39 -3.59
C PRO A 6 26.84 -1.67 -4.40
N GLN A 7 27.60 -1.57 -5.49
CA GLN A 7 27.99 -2.69 -6.34
C GLN A 7 28.78 -3.76 -5.57
N VAL A 8 29.68 -3.35 -4.67
CA VAL A 8 30.50 -4.26 -3.86
C VAL A 8 29.64 -5.01 -2.85
N ASP A 9 28.72 -4.31 -2.19
CA ASP A 9 27.84 -4.91 -1.20
C ASP A 9 26.86 -5.90 -1.84
N HIS A 10 26.31 -5.58 -3.02
CA HIS A 10 25.46 -6.51 -3.77
C HIS A 10 26.20 -7.79 -4.16
N VAL A 11 27.40 -7.67 -4.72
CA VAL A 11 28.21 -8.84 -5.11
C VAL A 11 28.61 -9.65 -3.87
N ARG A 12 28.98 -8.99 -2.77
CA ARG A 12 29.29 -9.67 -1.50
C ARG A 12 28.11 -10.51 -1.03
N LYS A 13 26.90 -9.94 -0.99
CA LYS A 13 25.70 -10.65 -0.55
C LYS A 13 25.33 -11.81 -1.47
N ALA A 14 25.50 -11.65 -2.78
CA ALA A 14 25.31 -12.75 -3.73
C ALA A 14 26.29 -13.91 -3.48
N ILE A 15 27.57 -13.60 -3.22
CA ILE A 15 28.57 -14.60 -2.83
C ILE A 15 28.15 -15.33 -1.56
N HIS A 16 27.71 -14.63 -0.51
CA HIS A 16 27.21 -15.27 0.71
C HIS A 16 26.01 -16.18 0.44
N ARG A 17 25.06 -15.74 -0.38
CA ARG A 17 23.87 -16.55 -0.71
C ARG A 17 24.20 -17.81 -1.49
N GLU A 18 25.16 -17.73 -2.42
CA GLU A 18 25.38 -18.79 -3.43
C GLU A 18 26.60 -19.66 -3.15
N SER A 19 27.59 -19.15 -2.44
CA SER A 19 28.86 -19.85 -2.19
C SER A 19 29.00 -20.37 -0.77
N ASP A 20 28.14 -19.94 0.17
CA ASP A 20 28.18 -20.41 1.55
C ASP A 20 27.88 -21.92 1.62
N GLY A 21 28.71 -22.65 2.35
CA GLY A 21 28.69 -24.12 2.40
C GLY A 21 29.12 -24.85 1.12
N LEU A 22 29.40 -24.17 0.00
CA LEU A 22 29.85 -24.77 -1.26
C LEU A 22 31.33 -24.58 -1.52
N VAL A 23 31.85 -23.37 -1.27
CA VAL A 23 33.28 -23.08 -1.40
C VAL A 23 34.04 -23.70 -0.23
N ASP A 24 35.08 -24.47 -0.54
CA ASP A 24 35.91 -25.10 0.48
C ASP A 24 36.71 -24.05 1.25
N MET A 25 36.51 -23.96 2.57
CA MET A 25 37.20 -23.08 3.51
C MET A 25 38.05 -23.85 4.54
N SER A 26 38.21 -25.16 4.36
CA SER A 26 38.82 -26.06 5.37
C SER A 26 40.32 -25.83 5.62
N ASP A 27 41.02 -25.19 4.68
CA ASP A 27 42.45 -24.85 4.77
C ASP A 27 42.73 -23.50 5.42
N VAL A 28 41.69 -22.71 5.73
CA VAL A 28 41.82 -21.39 6.33
C VAL A 28 41.90 -21.50 7.86
N GLU A 29 43.10 -21.74 8.38
CA GLU A 29 43.37 -21.84 9.82
C GLU A 29 43.60 -20.44 10.45
N THR A 30 42.53 -19.65 10.59
CA THR A 30 42.59 -18.35 11.30
C THR A 30 41.52 -18.25 12.38
N LYS A 31 41.85 -17.59 13.49
CA LYS A 31 40.88 -17.23 14.55
C LYS A 31 40.25 -15.85 14.32
N ASP A 32 40.75 -15.09 13.35
CA ASP A 32 40.25 -13.76 13.00
C ASP A 32 39.11 -13.88 11.98
N PRO A 33 37.86 -13.57 12.36
CA PRO A 33 36.71 -13.65 11.46
C PRO A 33 36.85 -12.78 10.21
N GLN A 34 37.57 -11.66 10.31
CA GLN A 34 37.74 -10.75 9.17
C GLN A 34 38.67 -11.34 8.11
N VAL A 35 39.70 -12.06 8.53
CA VAL A 35 40.60 -12.77 7.60
C VAL A 35 39.88 -13.93 6.93
N ALA A 36 39.08 -14.69 7.70
CA ALA A 36 38.27 -15.77 7.14
C ALA A 36 37.26 -15.25 6.10
N GLU A 37 36.58 -14.14 6.41
CA GLU A 37 35.66 -13.47 5.49
C GLU A 37 36.36 -13.00 4.21
N GLN A 38 37.55 -12.39 4.30
CA GLN A 38 38.30 -11.95 3.12
C GLN A 38 38.70 -13.11 2.20
N CYS A 39 39.10 -14.25 2.76
CA CYS A 39 39.35 -15.47 2.00
C CYS A 39 38.08 -15.99 1.34
N PHE A 40 36.96 -16.03 2.08
CA PHE A 40 35.68 -16.48 1.56
C PHE A 40 35.19 -15.64 0.37
N VAL A 41 35.16 -14.31 0.50
CA VAL A 41 34.70 -13.43 -0.58
C VAL A 41 35.64 -13.46 -1.80
N SER A 42 36.95 -13.65 -1.60
CA SER A 42 37.90 -13.79 -2.71
C SER A 42 37.67 -15.08 -3.50
N ARG A 43 37.45 -16.21 -2.81
CA ARG A 43 37.10 -17.49 -3.42
C ARG A 43 35.74 -17.47 -4.11
N GLY A 44 34.75 -16.87 -3.44
CA GLY A 44 33.42 -16.68 -4.01
C GLY A 44 33.43 -15.81 -5.26
N LEU A 45 34.29 -14.78 -5.32
CA LEU A 45 34.48 -13.98 -6.54
C LEU A 45 35.06 -14.81 -7.69
N ALA A 46 36.01 -15.70 -7.41
CA ALA A 46 36.56 -16.62 -8.42
C ALA A 46 35.50 -17.61 -8.94
N ALA A 47 34.67 -18.15 -8.05
CA ALA A 47 33.52 -18.98 -8.44
C ALA A 47 32.52 -18.19 -9.30
N LEU A 48 32.18 -16.96 -8.89
CA LEU A 48 31.25 -16.11 -9.63
C LEU A 48 31.80 -15.75 -11.03
N ALA A 49 33.11 -15.54 -11.15
CA ALA A 49 33.76 -15.34 -12.45
C ALA A 49 33.62 -16.58 -13.35
N ALA A 50 33.76 -17.78 -12.78
CA ALA A 50 33.52 -19.01 -13.51
C ALA A 50 32.07 -19.12 -14.02
N ARG A 51 31.09 -18.73 -13.20
CA ARG A 51 29.67 -18.68 -13.63
C ARG A 51 29.47 -17.74 -14.81
N ILE A 52 30.03 -16.54 -14.76
CA ILE A 52 29.95 -15.56 -15.86
C ILE A 52 30.53 -16.12 -17.16
N LEU A 53 31.64 -16.86 -17.09
CA LEU A 53 32.35 -17.35 -18.26
C LEU A 53 31.69 -18.56 -18.93
N VAL A 54 31.13 -19.48 -18.14
CA VAL A 54 30.64 -20.78 -18.68
C VAL A 54 29.15 -21.03 -18.45
N GLY A 55 28.45 -20.17 -17.71
CA GLY A 55 27.00 -20.29 -17.48
C GLY A 55 26.59 -21.46 -16.59
N CYS A 56 27.46 -21.88 -15.65
CA CYS A 56 27.21 -23.03 -14.77
C CYS A 56 26.50 -22.63 -13.45
N ASP A 57 25.97 -23.64 -12.75
CA ASP A 57 25.39 -23.47 -11.42
C ASP A 57 26.44 -23.16 -10.34
N ALA A 58 25.98 -22.69 -9.16
CA ALA A 58 26.86 -22.27 -8.08
C ALA A 58 27.72 -23.41 -7.50
N ALA A 59 27.20 -24.64 -7.45
CA ALA A 59 27.93 -25.80 -6.94
C ALA A 59 29.06 -26.22 -7.88
N THR A 60 28.80 -26.22 -9.18
CA THR A 60 29.78 -26.49 -10.22
C THR A 60 30.87 -25.42 -10.22
N ALA A 61 30.48 -24.15 -10.14
CA ALA A 61 31.43 -23.04 -10.05
C ALA A 61 32.31 -23.10 -8.80
N ALA A 62 31.75 -23.44 -7.63
CA ALA A 62 32.53 -23.64 -6.40
C ALA A 62 33.54 -24.78 -6.55
N SER A 63 33.21 -25.86 -7.27
CA SER A 63 34.13 -26.97 -7.53
C SER A 63 35.32 -26.60 -8.45
N TYR A 64 35.23 -25.48 -9.16
CA TYR A 64 36.31 -24.94 -10.00
C TYR A 64 37.33 -24.10 -9.23
N VAL A 65 37.02 -23.72 -8.00
CA VAL A 65 37.92 -22.92 -7.16
C VAL A 65 39.06 -23.79 -6.63
N ILE A 66 40.29 -23.34 -6.86
CA ILE A 66 41.51 -23.96 -6.36
C ILE A 66 42.35 -23.03 -5.49
N ASP A 67 41.96 -21.75 -5.34
CA ASP A 67 42.62 -20.75 -4.50
C ASP A 67 43.04 -21.32 -3.15
N GLY A 68 44.28 -21.06 -2.75
CA GLY A 68 44.88 -21.56 -1.54
C GLY A 68 46.34 -21.91 -1.73
N ARG A 69 46.99 -22.46 -0.70
CA ARG A 69 48.43 -22.72 -0.78
C ARG A 69 48.77 -23.68 -1.93
N GLY A 70 49.57 -23.22 -2.89
CA GLY A 70 50.00 -24.03 -4.05
C GLY A 70 49.05 -23.96 -5.25
N ASP A 71 48.26 -22.90 -5.38
CA ASP A 71 47.46 -22.55 -6.55
C ASP A 71 48.29 -21.98 -7.73
N HIS A 72 49.49 -21.47 -7.44
CA HIS A 72 50.42 -20.86 -8.40
C HIS A 72 49.79 -19.70 -9.20
N GLY A 73 48.97 -18.88 -8.53
CA GLY A 73 48.37 -17.68 -9.14
C GLY A 73 47.14 -17.95 -10.00
N ILE A 74 46.56 -19.15 -9.93
CA ILE A 74 45.29 -19.51 -10.57
C ILE A 74 44.29 -19.82 -9.45
N ASP A 75 43.32 -18.95 -9.25
CA ASP A 75 42.35 -19.07 -8.15
C ASP A 75 41.20 -20.01 -8.52
N ALA A 76 40.84 -20.10 -9.81
CA ALA A 76 39.85 -21.05 -10.33
C ALA A 76 40.14 -21.50 -11.77
N ILE A 77 39.67 -22.70 -12.11
CA ILE A 77 39.77 -23.30 -13.45
C ILE A 77 38.39 -23.73 -13.93
N ALA A 78 37.83 -23.01 -14.91
CA ALA A 78 36.52 -23.30 -15.47
C ALA A 78 36.61 -23.94 -16.86
N PHE A 79 35.58 -24.69 -17.21
CA PHE A 79 35.50 -25.47 -18.44
C PHE A 79 34.18 -25.20 -19.14
N ALA A 80 34.22 -24.89 -20.44
CA ALA A 80 33.01 -24.74 -21.23
C ALA A 80 32.35 -26.10 -21.51
N ASP A 81 31.02 -26.12 -21.59
CA ASP A 81 30.27 -27.29 -22.00
C ASP A 81 30.16 -27.36 -23.53
N GLY A 82 30.47 -28.52 -24.11
CA GLY A 82 30.36 -28.77 -25.55
C GLY A 82 31.49 -28.21 -26.41
N THR A 83 32.34 -27.31 -25.89
CA THR A 83 33.56 -26.81 -26.56
C THR A 83 34.82 -27.16 -25.76
N PRO A 84 36.00 -27.27 -26.40
CA PRO A 84 37.25 -27.54 -25.70
C PRO A 84 37.86 -26.26 -25.09
N ASP A 85 37.06 -25.39 -24.49
CA ASP A 85 37.54 -24.10 -23.96
C ASP A 85 37.84 -24.19 -22.46
N LEU A 86 38.99 -23.62 -22.08
CA LEU A 86 39.55 -23.64 -20.73
C LEU A 86 39.76 -22.20 -20.24
N TYR A 87 39.30 -21.90 -19.03
CA TYR A 87 39.47 -20.58 -18.43
C TYR A 87 40.31 -20.68 -17.16
N LEU A 88 41.40 -19.92 -17.09
CA LEU A 88 42.25 -19.80 -15.92
C LEU A 88 42.02 -18.44 -15.29
N ILE A 89 41.51 -18.43 -14.08
CA ILE A 89 40.96 -17.24 -13.44
C ILE A 89 41.82 -16.87 -12.25
N GLN A 90 42.22 -15.61 -12.18
CA GLN A 90 42.83 -15.01 -10.99
C GLN A 90 41.96 -13.85 -10.52
N ALA A 91 41.49 -13.94 -9.28
CA ALA A 91 40.47 -13.09 -8.70
C ALA A 91 41.05 -12.14 -7.64
N LYS A 92 40.53 -10.91 -7.56
CA LYS A 92 40.92 -9.96 -6.53
C LYS A 92 39.74 -9.18 -5.97
N TRP A 93 39.46 -9.40 -4.70
CA TRP A 93 38.47 -8.66 -3.92
C TRP A 93 39.03 -7.35 -3.33
N SER A 94 38.18 -6.34 -3.21
CA SER A 94 38.40 -5.12 -2.42
C SER A 94 37.08 -4.65 -1.83
N ASP A 95 37.03 -4.46 -0.52
CA ASP A 95 35.82 -3.94 0.17
C ASP A 95 35.41 -2.54 -0.29
N ARG A 96 36.34 -1.78 -0.89
CA ARG A 96 36.09 -0.44 -1.39
C ARG A 96 35.79 -0.40 -2.89
N GLY A 97 35.78 -1.54 -3.58
CA GLY A 97 35.62 -1.58 -5.04
C GLY A 97 36.79 -0.97 -5.79
N THR A 98 37.98 -0.98 -5.19
CA THR A 98 39.20 -0.37 -5.74
C THR A 98 40.27 -1.41 -6.07
N ALA A 99 39.90 -2.67 -6.27
CA ALA A 99 40.86 -3.71 -6.63
C ALA A 99 41.46 -3.40 -8.01
N GLY A 100 42.73 -2.98 -8.02
CA GLY A 100 43.48 -2.73 -9.25
C GLY A 100 44.18 -3.98 -9.79
N ILE A 101 44.42 -3.98 -11.10
CA ILE A 101 45.21 -5.00 -11.78
C ILE A 101 46.70 -4.61 -11.72
N LYS A 102 47.52 -5.45 -11.08
CA LYS A 102 48.96 -5.21 -10.88
C LYS A 102 49.79 -6.16 -11.75
N ALA A 103 50.99 -5.76 -12.16
CA ALA A 103 51.93 -6.62 -12.89
C ALA A 103 52.20 -7.98 -12.20
N ALA A 104 52.18 -8.03 -10.86
CA ALA A 104 52.34 -9.29 -10.12
C ALA A 104 51.23 -10.31 -10.45
N HIS A 105 49.98 -9.85 -10.52
CA HIS A 105 48.81 -10.69 -10.82
C HIS A 105 48.94 -11.37 -12.20
N VAL A 106 49.35 -10.60 -13.21
CA VAL A 106 49.60 -11.12 -14.56
C VAL A 106 50.74 -12.15 -14.55
N ARG A 107 51.87 -11.84 -13.90
CA ARG A 107 53.02 -12.74 -13.82
C ARG A 107 52.68 -14.05 -13.13
N ASP A 108 51.95 -13.99 -12.02
CA ASP A 108 51.56 -15.18 -11.26
C ASP A 108 50.63 -16.07 -12.09
N LEU A 109 49.61 -15.49 -12.73
CA LEU A 109 48.69 -16.22 -13.62
C LEU A 109 49.41 -16.86 -14.82
N VAL A 110 50.32 -16.13 -15.45
CA VAL A 110 51.14 -16.62 -16.57
C VAL A 110 52.09 -17.73 -16.12
N ASP A 111 52.74 -17.58 -14.97
CA ASP A 111 53.64 -18.60 -14.41
C ASP A 111 52.88 -19.87 -13.98
N GLY A 112 51.66 -19.74 -13.47
CA GLY A 112 50.73 -20.85 -13.26
C GLY A 112 50.41 -21.58 -14.56
N PHE A 113 50.06 -20.84 -15.62
CA PHE A 113 49.75 -21.42 -16.93
C PHE A 113 50.96 -22.14 -17.56
N ARG A 114 52.19 -21.59 -17.44
CA ARG A 114 53.42 -22.28 -17.89
C ARG A 114 53.59 -23.64 -17.23
N LYS A 115 53.36 -23.75 -15.92
CA LYS A 115 53.45 -25.03 -15.21
C LYS A 115 52.40 -26.04 -15.70
N ILE A 116 51.23 -25.55 -16.08
CA ILE A 116 50.16 -26.36 -16.64
C ILE A 116 50.54 -26.88 -18.04
N GLU A 117 51.11 -26.02 -18.89
CA GLU A 117 51.63 -26.39 -20.22
C GLU A 117 52.78 -27.40 -20.12
N ASP A 118 53.73 -27.17 -19.20
CA ASP A 118 54.86 -28.06 -18.89
C ASP A 118 54.42 -29.38 -18.21
N GLN A 119 53.12 -29.58 -17.97
CA GLN A 119 52.55 -30.72 -17.25
C GLN A 119 53.14 -30.93 -15.84
N SER A 120 53.61 -29.85 -15.22
CA SER A 120 54.21 -29.83 -13.86
C SER A 120 53.14 -29.88 -12.76
N PHE A 121 52.15 -30.76 -12.90
CA PHE A 121 50.96 -30.83 -12.05
C PHE A 121 51.26 -31.17 -10.58
N THR A 122 52.34 -31.88 -10.29
CA THR A 122 52.71 -32.31 -8.92
C THR A 122 52.98 -31.15 -7.96
N ARG A 123 53.16 -29.93 -8.48
CA ARG A 123 53.39 -28.73 -7.66
C ARG A 123 52.10 -28.07 -7.20
N PHE A 124 50.97 -28.38 -7.83
CA PHE A 124 49.68 -27.79 -7.50
C PHE A 124 49.05 -28.45 -6.26
N ASN A 125 48.07 -27.78 -5.68
CA ASN A 125 47.37 -28.28 -4.51
C ASN A 125 46.37 -29.41 -4.82
N THR A 126 45.77 -29.97 -3.76
CA THR A 126 44.84 -31.10 -3.85
C THR A 126 43.58 -30.77 -4.67
N ARG A 127 43.12 -29.50 -4.64
CA ARG A 127 41.95 -29.04 -5.39
C ARG A 127 42.21 -29.09 -6.90
N PHE A 128 43.37 -28.59 -7.34
CA PHE A 128 43.80 -28.77 -8.73
C PHE A 128 43.93 -30.24 -9.12
N HIS A 129 44.48 -31.09 -8.23
CA HIS A 129 44.65 -32.50 -8.53
C HIS A 129 43.33 -33.21 -8.85
N ALA A 130 42.22 -32.82 -8.21
CA ALA A 130 40.89 -33.35 -8.50
C ALA A 130 40.45 -33.12 -9.96
N MET A 131 40.91 -32.04 -10.60
CA MET A 131 40.57 -31.66 -11.98
C MET A 131 41.72 -31.87 -12.99
N SER A 132 42.90 -32.28 -12.53
CA SER A 132 44.12 -32.42 -13.36
C SER A 132 43.95 -33.35 -14.57
N GLY A 133 43.15 -34.41 -14.46
CA GLY A 133 42.83 -35.30 -15.58
C GLY A 133 42.09 -34.60 -16.71
N ARG A 134 41.11 -33.74 -16.38
CA ARG A 134 40.34 -32.94 -17.34
C ARG A 134 41.22 -31.87 -17.98
N VAL A 135 42.00 -31.16 -17.17
CA VAL A 135 42.98 -30.15 -17.64
C VAL A 135 43.98 -30.76 -18.62
N LYS A 136 44.56 -31.92 -18.28
CA LYS A 136 45.49 -32.66 -19.15
C LYS A 136 44.86 -33.02 -20.50
N SER A 137 43.63 -33.53 -20.47
CA SER A 137 42.93 -33.92 -21.70
C SER A 137 42.63 -32.73 -22.61
N LEU A 138 42.32 -31.56 -22.04
CA LEU A 138 42.01 -30.36 -22.82
C LEU A 138 43.26 -29.73 -23.43
N ILE A 139 44.35 -29.60 -22.69
CA ILE A 139 45.60 -29.01 -23.21
C ILE A 139 46.20 -29.84 -24.34
N GLN A 140 46.00 -31.16 -24.31
CA GLN A 140 46.43 -32.05 -25.39
C GLN A 140 45.53 -31.96 -26.63
N ASN A 141 44.37 -31.29 -26.55
CA ASN A 141 43.46 -31.11 -27.66
C ASN A 141 43.97 -29.98 -28.58
N PRO A 142 44.28 -30.24 -29.87
CA PRO A 142 44.76 -29.21 -30.79
C PRO A 142 43.79 -28.05 -31.04
N LYS A 143 42.51 -28.21 -30.68
CA LYS A 143 41.46 -27.19 -30.81
C LYS A 143 41.20 -26.40 -29.53
N VAL A 144 41.91 -26.69 -28.44
CA VAL A 144 41.71 -26.00 -27.16
C VAL A 144 41.84 -24.50 -27.33
N GLN A 145 40.99 -23.74 -26.65
CA GLN A 145 41.19 -22.31 -26.47
C GLN A 145 41.31 -22.05 -24.97
N VAL A 146 42.44 -21.53 -24.54
CA VAL A 146 42.73 -21.14 -23.16
C VAL A 146 42.49 -19.65 -23.04
N THR A 147 41.71 -19.22 -22.05
CA THR A 147 41.54 -17.79 -21.74
C THR A 147 42.11 -17.50 -20.36
N LEU A 148 43.07 -16.57 -20.30
CA LEU A 148 43.60 -16.04 -19.05
C LEU A 148 42.71 -14.90 -18.58
N VAL A 149 42.11 -15.05 -17.39
CA VAL A 149 41.09 -14.15 -16.87
C VAL A 149 41.57 -13.45 -15.60
N LEU A 150 41.51 -12.12 -15.62
CA LEU A 150 41.68 -11.29 -14.42
C LEU A 150 40.31 -10.81 -13.96
N ALA A 151 39.86 -11.32 -12.82
CA ALA A 151 38.58 -10.99 -12.21
C ALA A 151 38.79 -10.03 -11.04
N VAL A 152 38.36 -8.78 -11.13
CA VAL A 152 38.64 -7.78 -10.08
C VAL A 152 37.39 -7.05 -9.62
N MET A 153 37.24 -6.89 -8.29
CA MET A 153 36.28 -5.95 -7.71
C MET A 153 36.85 -4.53 -7.75
N GLY A 154 36.99 -4.02 -8.97
CA GLY A 154 37.43 -2.68 -9.32
C GLY A 154 36.91 -2.26 -10.69
N ASP A 155 37.36 -1.12 -11.20
CA ASP A 155 36.95 -0.56 -12.49
C ASP A 155 37.43 -1.38 -13.71
N GLY A 156 38.28 -2.38 -13.50
CA GLY A 156 38.87 -3.19 -14.57
C GLY A 156 39.93 -2.44 -15.38
N TYR A 157 40.36 -1.25 -14.95
CA TYR A 157 41.40 -0.50 -15.65
C TYR A 157 42.73 -1.25 -15.59
N VAL A 158 43.30 -1.52 -16.77
CA VAL A 158 44.64 -2.08 -16.93
C VAL A 158 45.58 -0.97 -17.36
N HIS A 159 46.59 -0.68 -16.55
CA HIS A 159 47.62 0.30 -16.92
C HIS A 159 48.36 -0.17 -18.20
N PRO A 160 48.72 0.73 -19.14
CA PRO A 160 49.36 0.35 -20.41
C PRO A 160 50.58 -0.58 -20.28
N ASP A 161 51.43 -0.35 -19.27
CA ASP A 161 52.60 -1.22 -19.03
C ASP A 161 52.21 -2.65 -18.61
N VAL A 162 51.15 -2.79 -17.80
CA VAL A 162 50.63 -4.10 -17.38
C VAL A 162 49.91 -4.78 -18.54
N GLN A 163 49.21 -3.99 -19.36
CA GLN A 163 48.57 -4.47 -20.58
C GLN A 163 49.61 -5.02 -21.57
N ALA A 164 50.72 -4.30 -21.77
CA ALA A 164 51.83 -4.72 -22.61
C ALA A 164 52.46 -6.03 -22.11
N GLU A 165 52.70 -6.17 -20.80
CA GLU A 165 53.20 -7.43 -20.22
C GLU A 165 52.21 -8.59 -20.44
N PHE A 166 50.90 -8.32 -20.34
CA PHE A 166 49.87 -9.33 -20.57
C PHE A 166 49.75 -9.69 -22.06
N ASP A 167 49.89 -8.71 -22.98
CA ASP A 167 49.96 -8.90 -24.43
C ASP A 167 51.19 -9.75 -24.81
N GLU A 168 52.38 -9.38 -24.33
CA GLU A 168 53.63 -10.13 -24.59
C GLU A 168 53.54 -11.59 -24.13
N ALA A 169 52.93 -11.83 -22.96
CA ALA A 169 52.71 -13.18 -22.47
C ALA A 169 51.81 -13.99 -23.42
N ALA A 170 50.68 -13.43 -23.85
CA ALA A 170 49.77 -14.11 -24.78
C ALA A 170 50.42 -14.35 -26.15
N ASP A 171 51.16 -13.37 -26.68
CA ASP A 171 51.88 -13.49 -27.96
C ASP A 171 52.95 -14.58 -27.90
N HIS A 172 53.64 -14.72 -26.76
CA HIS A 172 54.63 -15.77 -26.55
C HIS A 172 54.01 -17.17 -26.70
N PHE A 173 52.89 -17.45 -26.03
CA PHE A 173 52.19 -18.74 -26.15
C PHE A 173 51.58 -18.95 -27.53
N ASN A 174 51.10 -17.87 -28.16
CA ASN A 174 50.49 -17.94 -29.49
C ASN A 174 51.50 -18.02 -30.66
N SER A 175 52.80 -18.02 -30.37
CA SER A 175 53.88 -18.02 -31.37
C SER A 175 53.81 -19.17 -32.38
N HIS A 176 53.20 -20.30 -32.01
CA HIS A 176 53.08 -21.50 -32.85
C HIS A 176 51.63 -21.95 -33.11
N GLY A 177 50.64 -21.07 -32.84
CA GLY A 177 49.21 -21.31 -33.05
C GLY A 177 48.36 -20.40 -32.15
N ARG A 178 47.19 -19.94 -32.59
CA ARG A 178 46.31 -19.09 -31.76
C ARG A 178 45.42 -19.94 -30.87
N PHE A 179 45.78 -20.07 -29.60
CA PHE A 179 44.98 -20.79 -28.60
C PHE A 179 44.89 -20.08 -27.25
N VAL A 180 45.62 -18.98 -27.01
CA VAL A 180 45.54 -18.22 -25.76
C VAL A 180 44.86 -16.87 -25.97
N HIS A 181 43.79 -16.61 -25.22
CA HIS A 181 43.06 -15.34 -25.16
C HIS A 181 43.19 -14.71 -23.78
N LYS A 182 42.77 -13.45 -23.68
CA LYS A 182 42.78 -12.68 -22.43
C LYS A 182 41.42 -12.07 -22.18
N ARG A 183 41.02 -12.01 -20.92
CA ARG A 183 39.80 -11.34 -20.49
C ARG A 183 39.99 -10.67 -19.14
N VAL A 184 39.36 -9.50 -18.99
CA VAL A 184 39.20 -8.83 -17.70
C VAL A 184 37.72 -8.85 -17.37
N ILE A 185 37.37 -9.17 -16.13
CA ILE A 185 36.01 -9.04 -15.59
C ILE A 185 36.09 -8.00 -14.48
N SER A 186 35.33 -6.91 -14.62
CA SER A 186 35.29 -5.80 -13.67
C SER A 186 34.14 -5.92 -12.66
N ALA A 187 34.11 -5.03 -11.66
CA ALA A 187 33.02 -4.95 -10.69
C ALA A 187 31.66 -4.68 -11.35
N SER A 188 31.62 -3.93 -12.45
CA SER A 188 30.35 -3.66 -13.17
C SER A 188 29.79 -4.92 -13.81
N GLU A 189 30.64 -5.77 -14.41
CA GLU A 189 30.20 -7.05 -14.99
C GLU A 189 29.68 -8.01 -13.92
N PHE A 190 30.37 -8.11 -12.77
CA PHE A 190 29.87 -8.92 -11.64
C PHE A 190 28.51 -8.44 -11.15
N TRP A 191 28.35 -7.13 -11.02
CA TRP A 191 27.10 -6.55 -10.54
C TRP A 191 25.95 -6.72 -11.52
N GLU A 192 26.20 -6.53 -12.82
CA GLU A 192 25.22 -6.80 -13.88
C GLU A 192 24.80 -8.28 -13.90
N PHE A 193 25.77 -9.19 -13.78
CA PHE A 193 25.49 -10.63 -13.71
C PHE A 193 24.62 -10.98 -12.50
N VAL A 194 24.97 -10.51 -11.29
CA VAL A 194 24.20 -10.78 -10.06
C VAL A 194 22.75 -10.27 -10.16
N ARG A 195 22.54 -9.12 -10.81
CA ARG A 195 21.20 -8.59 -11.07
C ARG A 195 20.44 -9.42 -12.10
N ALA A 196 21.10 -9.82 -13.18
CA ALA A 196 20.48 -10.63 -14.24
C ALA A 196 20.13 -12.04 -13.74
N ASP A 197 20.98 -12.66 -12.94
CA ASP A 197 20.78 -14.01 -12.37
C ASP A 197 19.58 -14.06 -11.39
N MET A 198 19.21 -12.92 -10.82
CA MET A 198 18.02 -12.74 -9.97
C MET A 198 16.79 -12.28 -10.74
N SER A 199 16.94 -11.87 -11.99
CA SER A 199 15.79 -11.53 -12.83
C SER A 199 15.02 -12.82 -13.14
N PRO A 200 13.67 -12.79 -13.14
CA PRO A 200 12.87 -13.95 -13.48
C PRO A 200 13.32 -14.50 -14.84
N SER A 201 13.48 -15.83 -14.95
CA SER A 201 13.94 -16.42 -16.22
C SER A 201 13.04 -15.97 -17.39
N PRO A 202 13.56 -15.86 -18.62
CA PRO A 202 12.74 -15.50 -19.76
C PRO A 202 11.55 -16.45 -19.89
N VAL A 203 10.36 -15.90 -20.10
CA VAL A 203 9.15 -16.71 -20.29
C VAL A 203 9.18 -17.30 -21.70
N GLN A 204 9.06 -18.62 -21.81
CA GLN A 204 8.96 -19.31 -23.09
C GLN A 204 7.54 -19.80 -23.30
N LEU A 205 6.84 -19.31 -24.33
CA LEU A 205 5.47 -19.73 -24.61
C LEU A 205 5.39 -20.55 -25.88
N VAL A 206 4.62 -21.64 -25.83
CA VAL A 206 4.18 -22.37 -27.01
C VAL A 206 2.77 -21.89 -27.38
N LEU A 207 2.62 -21.42 -28.60
CA LEU A 207 1.43 -20.76 -29.11
C LEU A 207 0.88 -21.53 -30.34
N PRO A 208 -0.08 -22.46 -30.14
CA PRO A 208 -0.80 -23.09 -31.23
C PRO A 208 -1.87 -22.14 -31.78
N MET A 209 -1.69 -21.69 -33.02
CA MET A 209 -2.56 -20.74 -33.71
C MET A 209 -3.35 -21.40 -34.84
N SER A 210 -4.62 -21.02 -34.95
CA SER A 210 -5.46 -21.29 -36.11
C SER A 210 -5.85 -19.99 -36.81
N ARG A 211 -6.26 -20.08 -38.09
CA ARG A 211 -6.71 -18.94 -38.92
C ARG A 211 -5.79 -17.72 -38.80
N TRP A 212 -4.50 -17.96 -39.02
CA TRP A 212 -3.46 -16.99 -38.73
C TRP A 212 -2.99 -16.26 -40.00
N LEU A 213 -2.41 -15.08 -39.80
CA LEU A 213 -1.82 -14.25 -40.85
C LEU A 213 -0.46 -13.71 -40.35
N PRO A 214 0.63 -13.93 -41.11
CA PRO A 214 1.88 -13.25 -40.85
C PRO A 214 1.75 -11.80 -41.31
N TRP A 215 2.41 -10.90 -40.58
CA TRP A 215 2.55 -9.50 -40.93
C TRP A 215 4.02 -9.15 -41.06
N ASN A 216 4.47 -9.00 -42.30
CA ASN A 216 5.87 -8.75 -42.66
C ASN A 216 6.24 -7.25 -42.53
N GLY A 217 5.78 -6.59 -41.47
CA GLY A 217 6.20 -5.22 -41.14
C GLY A 217 7.49 -5.24 -40.32
N LEU A 218 8.15 -4.08 -40.15
CA LEU A 218 9.07 -3.88 -39.03
C LEU A 218 8.20 -3.40 -37.85
N PRO A 219 8.01 -4.18 -36.78
CA PRO A 219 8.54 -5.53 -36.49
C PRO A 219 7.72 -6.73 -37.01
N ASP A 220 8.36 -7.89 -37.17
CA ASP A 220 7.72 -9.15 -37.56
C ASP A 220 6.61 -9.53 -36.58
N SER A 221 5.39 -9.71 -37.09
CA SER A 221 4.21 -9.90 -36.26
C SER A 221 3.30 -11.02 -36.79
N TYR A 222 2.51 -11.61 -35.90
CA TYR A 222 1.54 -12.65 -36.23
C TYR A 222 0.17 -12.30 -35.65
N PHE A 223 -0.88 -12.60 -36.40
CA PHE A 223 -2.27 -12.48 -35.97
C PHE A 223 -2.94 -13.83 -36.11
N GLY A 224 -3.81 -14.21 -35.17
CA GLY A 224 -4.60 -15.43 -35.31
C GLY A 224 -5.46 -15.74 -34.10
N ILE A 225 -5.95 -16.97 -34.05
CA ILE A 225 -6.89 -17.45 -33.02
C ILE A 225 -6.22 -18.55 -32.20
N VAL A 226 -6.42 -18.50 -30.90
CA VAL A 226 -5.90 -19.48 -29.93
C VAL A 226 -7.04 -19.91 -29.02
N SER A 227 -7.06 -21.18 -28.60
CA SER A 227 -8.02 -21.64 -27.61
C SER A 227 -7.71 -21.04 -26.24
N VAL A 228 -8.75 -20.67 -25.50
CA VAL A 228 -8.62 -20.03 -24.19
C VAL A 228 -7.98 -20.96 -23.16
N ASP A 229 -8.02 -22.28 -23.35
CA ASP A 229 -7.33 -23.26 -22.49
C ASP A 229 -5.81 -23.06 -22.44
N CYS A 230 -5.21 -22.58 -23.54
CA CYS A 230 -3.78 -22.30 -23.63
C CYS A 230 -3.38 -21.16 -22.70
N LEU A 231 -4.23 -20.13 -22.59
CA LEU A 231 -3.99 -18.98 -21.72
C LEU A 231 -4.01 -19.42 -20.25
N ALA A 232 -4.96 -20.29 -19.89
CA ALA A 232 -5.06 -20.84 -18.54
C ALA A 232 -3.79 -21.63 -18.17
N LYS A 233 -3.27 -22.44 -19.09
CA LYS A 233 -2.02 -23.20 -18.91
C LYS A 233 -0.81 -22.28 -18.74
N TRP A 234 -0.69 -21.22 -19.54
CA TRP A 234 0.40 -20.26 -19.36
C TRP A 234 0.36 -19.61 -17.99
N TYR A 235 -0.82 -19.22 -17.49
CA TYR A 235 -0.93 -18.62 -16.17
C TYR A 235 -0.66 -19.61 -15.03
N GLU A 236 -1.08 -20.87 -15.18
CA GLU A 236 -0.74 -21.93 -14.23
C GLU A 236 0.79 -22.12 -14.12
N GLU A 237 1.51 -22.05 -15.25
CA GLU A 237 2.96 -22.30 -15.31
C GLU A 237 3.80 -21.07 -14.89
N TYR A 238 3.45 -19.88 -15.38
CA TYR A 238 4.27 -18.67 -15.24
C TYR A 238 3.65 -17.61 -14.31
N GLY A 239 2.36 -17.71 -14.02
CA GLY A 239 1.63 -16.76 -13.16
C GLY A 239 1.80 -15.31 -13.58
N ASN A 240 2.09 -14.44 -12.62
CA ASN A 240 2.23 -13.00 -12.86
C ASN A 240 3.48 -12.62 -13.66
N ARG A 241 4.43 -13.54 -13.90
CA ARG A 241 5.63 -13.28 -14.72
C ARG A 241 5.26 -12.97 -16.17
N LEU A 242 4.13 -13.49 -16.64
CA LEU A 242 3.56 -13.17 -17.96
C LEU A 242 3.30 -11.69 -18.17
N PHE A 243 3.16 -10.90 -17.10
CA PHE A 243 2.72 -9.51 -17.15
C PHE A 243 3.81 -8.53 -16.72
N GLU A 244 5.07 -8.94 -16.59
CA GLU A 244 6.15 -8.07 -16.08
C GLU A 244 6.46 -6.89 -16.98
N SER A 245 6.31 -7.02 -18.31
CA SER A 245 6.44 -5.90 -19.25
C SER A 245 5.12 -5.15 -19.46
N ASN A 246 4.06 -5.51 -18.75
CA ASN A 246 2.77 -4.85 -18.84
C ASN A 246 2.75 -3.62 -17.91
N VAL A 247 2.12 -2.55 -18.36
CA VAL A 247 1.88 -1.34 -17.57
C VAL A 247 1.02 -1.65 -16.32
N ARG A 248 0.20 -2.70 -16.39
CA ARG A 248 -0.66 -3.18 -15.30
C ARG A 248 -0.50 -4.68 -15.11
N LYS A 249 -0.30 -5.12 -13.88
CA LYS A 249 -0.66 -6.49 -13.52
C LYS A 249 -2.17 -6.58 -13.45
N ALA A 250 -2.74 -7.75 -13.74
CA ALA A 250 -4.19 -7.87 -13.72
C ALA A 250 -4.71 -7.59 -12.31
N LEU A 251 -5.53 -6.54 -12.23
CA LEU A 251 -6.34 -6.20 -11.06
C LEU A 251 -7.18 -7.44 -10.72
N GLY A 252 -7.30 -7.79 -9.44
CA GLY A 252 -7.98 -8.99 -8.96
C GLY A 252 -9.46 -9.11 -9.37
N LEU A 253 -10.34 -9.61 -8.51
CA LEU A 253 -11.77 -9.72 -8.88
C LEU A 253 -12.40 -8.34 -9.13
N THR A 254 -12.56 -7.98 -10.40
CA THR A 254 -13.32 -6.82 -10.87
C THR A 254 -14.64 -7.28 -11.47
N SER A 255 -15.64 -6.41 -11.58
CA SER A 255 -16.93 -6.73 -12.22
C SER A 255 -16.75 -7.19 -13.67
N VAL A 256 -15.74 -6.67 -14.36
CA VAL A 256 -15.34 -7.08 -15.72
C VAL A 256 -14.79 -8.51 -15.73
N ASN A 257 -13.90 -8.85 -14.78
CA ASN A 257 -13.38 -10.21 -14.64
C ASN A 257 -14.49 -11.23 -14.33
N GLN A 258 -15.46 -10.86 -13.51
CA GLN A 258 -16.59 -11.73 -13.19
C GLN A 258 -17.45 -12.03 -14.42
N GLY A 259 -17.77 -11.03 -15.23
CA GLY A 259 -18.52 -11.22 -16.48
C GLY A 259 -17.78 -12.07 -17.53
N MET A 260 -16.45 -11.99 -17.58
CA MET A 260 -15.63 -12.87 -18.44
C MET A 260 -15.66 -14.32 -17.96
N ILE A 261 -15.55 -14.56 -16.64
CA ILE A 261 -15.64 -15.91 -16.06
C ILE A 261 -17.02 -16.51 -16.33
N GLU A 262 -18.10 -15.75 -16.15
CA GLU A 262 -19.47 -16.17 -16.45
C GLU A 262 -19.64 -16.51 -17.94
N THR A 263 -19.08 -15.70 -18.84
CA THR A 263 -19.12 -16.00 -20.28
C THR A 263 -18.38 -17.30 -20.59
N LEU A 264 -17.17 -17.49 -20.05
CA LEU A 264 -16.37 -18.70 -20.29
C LEU A 264 -17.00 -19.98 -19.74
N THR A 265 -17.79 -19.87 -18.66
CA THR A 265 -18.42 -21.03 -18.00
C THR A 265 -19.84 -21.32 -18.49
N GLN A 266 -20.57 -20.32 -19.01
CA GLN A 266 -21.98 -20.47 -19.42
C GLN A 266 -22.20 -20.37 -20.93
N ASP A 267 -21.37 -19.61 -21.64
CA ASP A 267 -21.54 -19.26 -23.06
C ASP A 267 -20.17 -19.07 -23.76
N PRO A 268 -19.30 -20.11 -23.77
CA PRO A 268 -17.91 -20.01 -24.23
C PRO A 268 -17.79 -19.66 -25.72
N GLU A 269 -18.73 -20.12 -26.56
CA GLU A 269 -18.70 -19.86 -28.00
C GLU A 269 -18.81 -18.37 -28.35
N SER A 270 -19.50 -17.58 -27.51
CA SER A 270 -19.63 -16.14 -27.73
C SER A 270 -18.43 -15.34 -27.21
N PHE A 271 -17.50 -15.97 -26.49
CA PHE A 271 -16.37 -15.30 -25.87
C PHE A 271 -15.51 -14.56 -26.89
N TRP A 272 -15.29 -15.17 -28.06
CA TRP A 272 -14.59 -14.55 -29.19
C TRP A 272 -15.20 -13.19 -29.58
N ALA A 273 -16.53 -13.07 -29.56
CA ALA A 273 -17.23 -11.84 -29.94
C ALA A 273 -17.28 -10.79 -28.83
N LYS A 274 -17.13 -11.21 -27.57
CA LYS A 274 -17.23 -10.35 -26.38
C LYS A 274 -15.87 -9.89 -25.84
N ASN A 275 -14.77 -10.52 -26.27
CA ASN A 275 -13.41 -10.21 -25.82
C ASN A 275 -12.62 -9.41 -26.87
N ASN A 276 -11.74 -8.52 -26.42
CA ASN A 276 -10.92 -7.66 -27.30
C ASN A 276 -9.66 -8.36 -27.85
N GLY A 277 -9.30 -9.53 -27.32
CA GLY A 277 -8.09 -10.27 -27.66
C GLY A 277 -6.92 -10.04 -26.70
N ILE A 278 -5.76 -10.58 -27.07
CA ILE A 278 -4.50 -10.53 -26.33
C ILE A 278 -3.39 -10.03 -27.24
N THR A 279 -2.52 -9.15 -26.73
CA THR A 279 -1.27 -8.78 -27.39
C THR A 279 -0.07 -9.30 -26.60
N ILE A 280 0.82 -10.03 -27.28
CA ILE A 280 2.06 -10.60 -26.74
C ILE A 280 3.24 -9.94 -27.42
N LEU A 281 4.19 -9.44 -26.64
CA LEU A 281 5.52 -9.06 -27.12
C LEU A 281 6.48 -10.22 -26.86
N CYS A 282 7.41 -10.48 -27.75
CA CYS A 282 8.47 -11.47 -27.55
C CYS A 282 9.76 -11.02 -28.22
N SER A 283 10.90 -11.48 -27.72
CA SER A 283 12.21 -11.20 -28.34
C SER A 283 12.41 -11.95 -29.67
N ASP A 284 11.86 -13.16 -29.76
CA ASP A 284 11.93 -14.02 -30.94
C ASP A 284 10.67 -14.90 -31.04
N ALA A 285 10.29 -15.28 -32.28
CA ALA A 285 9.14 -16.12 -32.59
C ALA A 285 9.50 -17.17 -33.64
N VAL A 286 9.83 -18.38 -33.19
CA VAL A 286 10.26 -19.49 -34.05
C VAL A 286 9.08 -20.37 -34.42
N ARG A 287 8.98 -20.73 -35.70
CA ARG A 287 7.98 -21.71 -36.18
C ARG A 287 8.48 -23.12 -35.94
N THR A 288 7.85 -23.86 -35.04
CA THR A 288 8.35 -25.16 -34.53
C THR A 288 7.70 -26.37 -35.20
N ARG A 289 6.51 -26.22 -35.82
CA ARG A 289 5.82 -27.31 -36.52
C ARG A 289 5.05 -26.84 -37.77
N HIS A 290 5.14 -27.60 -38.86
CA HIS A 290 4.42 -27.35 -40.12
C HIS A 290 3.71 -28.63 -40.61
N TYR A 291 2.45 -28.52 -41.03
CA TYR A 291 1.66 -29.61 -41.59
C TYR A 291 1.56 -29.54 -43.13
N GLY A 292 2.66 -29.36 -43.85
CA GLY A 292 2.61 -29.38 -45.33
C GLY A 292 3.83 -28.76 -46.01
N SER A 293 3.97 -29.03 -47.32
CA SER A 293 5.10 -28.53 -48.14
C SER A 293 4.87 -27.14 -48.74
N ARG A 294 3.67 -26.53 -48.55
CA ARG A 294 3.32 -25.17 -48.98
C ARG A 294 2.40 -24.56 -47.94
N LEU A 295 2.82 -23.44 -47.33
CA LEU A 295 2.04 -22.69 -46.34
C LEU A 295 0.68 -22.30 -46.91
N ARG A 296 -0.40 -22.81 -46.32
CA ARG A 296 -1.76 -22.30 -46.51
C ARG A 296 -2.22 -21.68 -45.18
N ASN A 297 -2.90 -20.53 -45.26
CA ASN A 297 -3.32 -19.75 -44.08
C ASN A 297 -4.44 -20.44 -43.25
N ASP A 298 -4.89 -21.62 -43.66
CA ASP A 298 -5.90 -22.47 -43.00
C ASP A 298 -5.29 -23.64 -42.19
N GLU A 299 -3.98 -23.91 -42.32
CA GLU A 299 -3.29 -24.94 -41.53
C GLU A 299 -2.85 -24.42 -40.15
N PRO A 300 -2.98 -25.22 -39.07
CA PRO A 300 -2.52 -24.85 -37.74
C PRO A 300 -1.01 -24.55 -37.73
N LEU A 301 -0.62 -23.46 -37.08
CA LEU A 301 0.76 -23.04 -36.88
C LEU A 301 1.11 -23.14 -35.40
N GLU A 302 2.28 -23.67 -35.08
CA GLU A 302 2.83 -23.61 -33.73
C GLU A 302 4.01 -22.63 -33.71
N LEU A 303 3.91 -21.61 -32.87
CA LEU A 303 5.00 -20.67 -32.59
C LEU A 303 5.59 -20.93 -31.21
N THR A 304 6.91 -20.91 -31.12
CA THR A 304 7.64 -20.85 -29.85
C THR A 304 8.16 -19.44 -29.68
N LEU A 305 7.67 -18.76 -28.64
CA LEU A 305 7.99 -17.39 -28.32
C LEU A 305 9.04 -17.35 -27.22
N SER A 306 10.11 -16.58 -27.42
CA SER A 306 11.18 -16.37 -26.45
C SER A 306 11.00 -15.03 -25.74
N ASP A 307 11.16 -15.00 -24.41
CA ASP A 307 10.99 -13.80 -23.59
C ASP A 307 9.62 -13.13 -23.80
N ALA A 308 8.57 -13.94 -23.68
CA ALA A 308 7.21 -13.54 -24.02
C ALA A 308 6.51 -12.80 -22.87
N ALA A 309 5.93 -11.64 -23.17
CA ALA A 309 5.17 -10.82 -22.23
C ALA A 309 3.81 -10.42 -22.79
N VAL A 310 2.74 -10.67 -22.02
CA VAL A 310 1.37 -10.27 -22.34
C VAL A 310 1.16 -8.80 -21.95
N VAL A 311 1.18 -7.91 -22.95
CA VAL A 311 1.07 -6.45 -22.76
C VAL A 311 -0.36 -5.91 -22.86
N ASN A 312 -1.30 -6.71 -23.36
CA ASN A 312 -2.74 -6.46 -23.30
C ASN A 312 -3.49 -7.79 -23.16
N GLY A 313 -4.53 -7.82 -22.34
CA GLY A 313 -5.32 -9.02 -22.07
C GLY A 313 -4.96 -9.78 -20.79
N ALA A 314 -4.24 -9.14 -19.84
CA ALA A 314 -3.88 -9.78 -18.57
C ALA A 314 -5.12 -10.28 -17.77
N GLN A 315 -6.21 -9.52 -17.80
CA GLN A 315 -7.49 -9.89 -17.22
C GLN A 315 -8.14 -11.10 -17.92
N THR A 316 -8.07 -11.15 -19.26
CA THR A 316 -8.52 -12.30 -20.06
C THR A 316 -7.78 -13.57 -19.66
N VAL A 317 -6.46 -13.51 -19.49
CA VAL A 317 -5.62 -14.65 -19.09
C VAL A 317 -5.96 -15.14 -17.66
N GLN A 318 -6.13 -14.22 -16.70
CA GLN A 318 -6.54 -14.61 -15.34
C GLN A 318 -7.96 -15.17 -15.27
N ALA A 319 -8.90 -14.57 -16.02
CA ALA A 319 -10.27 -15.06 -16.10
C ALA A 319 -10.33 -16.46 -16.72
N ALA A 320 -9.52 -16.71 -17.77
CA ALA A 320 -9.36 -18.02 -18.37
C ALA A 320 -8.87 -19.07 -17.37
N HIS A 321 -7.81 -18.75 -16.61
CA HIS A 321 -7.27 -19.63 -15.58
C HIS A 321 -8.32 -19.97 -14.51
N ARG A 322 -9.00 -18.96 -13.98
CA ARG A 322 -10.01 -19.16 -12.95
C ARG A 322 -11.23 -19.94 -13.45
N ALA A 323 -11.73 -19.63 -14.64
CA ALA A 323 -12.80 -20.39 -15.27
C ALA A 323 -12.39 -21.85 -15.51
N ALA A 324 -11.13 -22.10 -15.88
CA ALA A 324 -10.61 -23.45 -16.10
C ALA A 324 -10.49 -24.26 -14.80
N GLN A 325 -10.29 -23.60 -13.65
CA GLN A 325 -10.37 -24.24 -12.33
C GLN A 325 -11.80 -24.70 -11.99
N GLU A 326 -12.82 -24.03 -12.53
CA GLU A 326 -14.23 -24.42 -12.34
C GLU A 326 -14.68 -25.47 -13.36
N ASN A 327 -14.38 -25.28 -14.65
CA ASN A 327 -14.70 -26.22 -15.73
C ASN A 327 -13.74 -26.07 -16.92
N SER A 328 -12.66 -26.85 -16.93
CA SER A 328 -11.65 -26.82 -17.99
C SER A 328 -12.16 -27.26 -19.37
N GLU A 329 -13.15 -28.16 -19.43
CA GLU A 329 -13.70 -28.64 -20.70
C GLU A 329 -14.47 -27.53 -21.42
N GLN A 330 -15.30 -26.79 -20.68
CA GLN A 330 -16.07 -25.66 -21.22
C GLN A 330 -15.17 -24.53 -21.73
N VAL A 331 -14.07 -24.23 -21.01
CA VAL A 331 -13.11 -23.19 -21.41
C VAL A 331 -12.38 -23.55 -22.70
N ALA A 332 -12.16 -24.84 -22.98
CA ALA A 332 -11.51 -25.28 -24.22
C ALA A 332 -12.37 -25.07 -25.48
N GLU A 333 -13.69 -24.88 -25.32
CA GLU A 333 -14.61 -24.53 -26.41
C GLU A 333 -14.55 -23.04 -26.79
N ALA A 334 -13.90 -22.20 -25.98
CA ALA A 334 -13.75 -20.77 -26.24
C ALA A 334 -12.47 -20.45 -27.02
N ASP A 335 -12.57 -19.48 -27.92
CA ASP A 335 -11.48 -18.96 -28.75
C ASP A 335 -11.23 -17.47 -28.47
N VAL A 336 -9.98 -17.02 -28.64
CA VAL A 336 -9.58 -15.62 -28.46
C VAL A 336 -8.59 -15.16 -29.53
N MET A 337 -8.68 -13.88 -29.91
CA MET A 337 -7.77 -13.27 -30.88
C MET A 337 -6.43 -12.98 -30.22
N VAL A 338 -5.33 -13.37 -30.86
CA VAL A 338 -3.97 -13.10 -30.39
C VAL A 338 -3.20 -12.33 -31.46
N ARG A 339 -2.49 -11.29 -31.00
CA ARG A 339 -1.50 -10.53 -31.76
C ARG A 339 -0.12 -10.72 -31.13
N VAL A 340 0.81 -11.32 -31.86
CA VAL A 340 2.21 -11.47 -31.45
C VAL A 340 3.04 -10.45 -32.18
N ILE A 341 3.91 -9.74 -31.46
CA ILE A 341 4.82 -8.73 -32.02
C ILE A 341 6.23 -9.05 -31.55
N THR A 342 7.13 -9.30 -32.50
CA THR A 342 8.53 -9.60 -32.20
C THR A 342 9.30 -8.30 -32.00
N VAL A 343 9.79 -8.01 -30.80
CA VAL A 343 10.58 -6.82 -30.52
C VAL A 343 12.03 -7.25 -30.28
N PRO A 344 12.93 -7.05 -31.27
CA PRO A 344 14.35 -7.31 -31.10
C PRO A 344 14.92 -6.59 -29.88
N ALA A 345 15.92 -7.19 -29.24
CA ALA A 345 16.51 -6.68 -28.00
C ALA A 345 17.15 -5.29 -28.13
N ASP A 346 17.51 -4.87 -29.34
CA ASP A 346 18.04 -3.54 -29.68
C ASP A 346 16.95 -2.47 -29.89
N MET A 347 15.66 -2.85 -29.91
CA MET A 347 14.51 -1.96 -30.11
C MET A 347 13.61 -1.82 -28.87
N LYS A 348 14.18 -1.78 -27.66
CA LYS A 348 13.41 -1.73 -26.40
C LYS A 348 12.41 -0.56 -26.32
N ASP A 349 12.74 0.60 -26.87
CA ASP A 349 11.87 1.78 -26.90
C ASP A 349 10.57 1.54 -27.69
N LEU A 350 10.65 0.72 -28.75
CA LEU A 350 9.48 0.31 -29.53
C LEU A 350 8.54 -0.55 -28.68
N GLY A 351 9.07 -1.51 -27.93
CA GLY A 351 8.30 -2.34 -27.01
C GLY A 351 7.56 -1.51 -25.95
N LYS A 352 8.25 -0.52 -25.35
CA LYS A 352 7.63 0.43 -24.40
C LYS A 352 6.50 1.23 -25.06
N THR A 353 6.74 1.77 -26.25
CA THR A 353 5.76 2.57 -27.00
C THR A 353 4.51 1.75 -27.37
N ILE A 354 4.69 0.50 -27.82
CA ILE A 354 3.58 -0.41 -28.14
C ILE A 354 2.76 -0.75 -26.90
N THR A 355 3.43 -1.04 -25.79
CA THR A 355 2.78 -1.37 -24.51
C THR A 355 1.96 -0.18 -24.01
N GLN A 356 2.50 1.04 -24.06
CA GLN A 356 1.77 2.27 -23.74
C GLN A 356 0.56 2.45 -24.65
N SER A 357 0.76 2.40 -25.97
CA SER A 357 -0.29 2.67 -26.97
C SER A 357 -1.41 1.63 -26.99
N THR A 358 -1.11 0.38 -26.63
CA THR A 358 -2.11 -0.69 -26.56
C THR A 358 -2.94 -0.62 -25.27
N ASN A 359 -2.44 0.05 -24.21
CA ASN A 359 -3.16 0.23 -22.96
C ASN A 359 -3.97 1.55 -22.90
N THR A 360 -3.65 2.55 -23.74
CA THR A 360 -4.31 3.87 -23.73
C THR A 360 -5.76 3.85 -24.22
N GLN A 361 -6.22 2.72 -24.75
CA GLN A 361 -7.63 2.51 -25.11
C GLN A 361 -8.55 2.37 -23.88
N ASN A 362 -7.99 2.17 -22.68
CA ASN A 362 -8.68 2.27 -21.38
C ASN A 362 -8.14 3.50 -20.61
N HIS A 363 -8.91 4.07 -19.65
CA HIS A 363 -8.45 5.18 -18.81
C HIS A 363 -7.13 4.80 -18.10
N ILE A 364 -6.02 5.48 -18.42
CA ILE A 364 -4.69 5.28 -17.81
C ILE A 364 -4.44 6.36 -16.75
N GLU A 365 -3.97 5.95 -15.58
CA GLU A 365 -3.47 6.89 -14.55
C GLU A 365 -1.99 7.22 -14.81
N PRO A 366 -1.53 8.45 -14.54
CA PRO A 366 -0.13 8.83 -14.67
C PRO A 366 0.87 7.87 -14.00
N ARG A 367 0.46 7.26 -12.88
CA ARG A 367 1.22 6.23 -12.16
C ARG A 367 1.51 4.99 -13.01
N ASP A 368 0.62 4.58 -13.90
CA ASP A 368 0.80 3.33 -14.65
C ASP A 368 2.06 3.41 -15.54
N PHE A 369 2.36 4.59 -16.09
CA PHE A 369 3.55 4.78 -16.95
C PHE A 369 4.88 4.56 -16.25
N ILE A 370 4.96 4.75 -14.92
CA ILE A 370 6.21 4.55 -14.18
C ILE A 370 6.60 3.08 -14.04
N ALA A 371 5.65 2.15 -14.23
CA ALA A 371 5.96 0.71 -14.19
C ALA A 371 6.83 0.26 -15.37
N LEU A 372 6.89 1.05 -16.45
CA LEU A 372 7.75 0.80 -17.61
C LEU A 372 9.13 1.46 -17.51
N ASP A 373 9.39 2.20 -16.43
CA ASP A 373 10.68 2.82 -16.18
C ASP A 373 11.64 1.80 -15.54
N ASP A 374 12.77 1.55 -16.22
CA ASP A 374 13.78 0.61 -15.75
C ASP A 374 14.36 1.03 -14.40
N THR A 375 14.27 2.32 -14.04
CA THR A 375 14.66 2.85 -12.74
C THR A 375 13.90 2.17 -11.61
N GLN A 376 12.60 1.91 -11.76
CA GLN A 376 11.79 1.26 -10.72
C GLN A 376 12.13 -0.22 -10.57
N ALA A 377 12.43 -0.91 -11.68
CA ALA A 377 12.93 -2.27 -11.66
C ALA A 377 14.30 -2.35 -10.96
N ARG A 378 15.22 -1.42 -11.25
CA ARG A 378 16.52 -1.34 -10.55
C ARG A 378 16.38 -1.07 -9.07
N ILE A 379 15.47 -0.17 -8.67
CA ILE A 379 15.19 0.08 -7.24
C ILE A 379 14.65 -1.18 -6.58
N ARG A 380 13.73 -1.92 -7.23
CA ARG A 380 13.24 -3.21 -6.71
C ARG A 380 14.39 -4.18 -6.45
N ASP A 381 15.27 -4.35 -7.44
CA ASP A 381 16.39 -5.28 -7.33
C ASP A 381 17.36 -4.85 -6.23
N ASP A 382 17.59 -3.54 -6.08
CA ASP A 382 18.43 -2.98 -5.00
C ASP A 382 17.78 -3.18 -3.62
N PHE A 383 16.46 -3.04 -3.48
CA PHE A 383 15.74 -3.37 -2.24
C PHE A 383 15.91 -4.85 -1.87
N MET A 384 15.78 -5.75 -2.84
CA MET A 384 15.96 -7.19 -2.62
C MET A 384 17.41 -7.51 -2.25
N LEU A 385 18.38 -7.00 -3.00
CA LEU A 385 19.80 -7.33 -2.84
C LEU A 385 20.42 -6.66 -1.61
N SER A 386 20.17 -5.37 -1.41
CA SER A 386 20.78 -4.61 -0.32
C SER A 386 20.02 -4.71 1.00
N LEU A 387 18.71 -4.94 0.99
CA LEU A 387 17.90 -4.85 2.22
C LEU A 387 17.13 -6.12 2.55
N ASP A 388 17.03 -7.08 1.63
CA ASP A 388 16.11 -8.23 1.74
C ASP A 388 14.65 -7.76 1.98
N LEU A 389 14.25 -6.69 1.29
CA LEU A 389 12.93 -6.08 1.39
C LEU A 389 12.22 -6.06 0.04
N ILE A 390 10.89 -6.06 0.08
CA ILE A 390 10.03 -6.08 -1.10
C ILE A 390 9.68 -4.64 -1.49
N TYR A 391 9.93 -4.29 -2.76
CA TYR A 391 9.50 -3.01 -3.34
C TYR A 391 8.46 -3.23 -4.42
N VAL A 392 7.23 -2.78 -4.16
CA VAL A 392 6.08 -2.95 -5.06
C VAL A 392 5.85 -1.68 -5.85
N TYR A 393 6.00 -1.73 -7.17
CA TYR A 393 5.76 -0.55 -8.03
C TYR A 393 4.63 -0.75 -9.05
N HIS A 394 4.19 -1.99 -9.31
CA HIS A 394 3.06 -2.26 -10.18
C HIS A 394 1.72 -2.01 -9.48
N ARG A 395 0.76 -1.42 -10.20
CA ARG A 395 -0.61 -1.28 -9.71
C ARG A 395 -1.30 -2.65 -9.67
N GLY A 396 -2.02 -2.93 -8.59
CA GLY A 396 -2.76 -4.18 -8.38
C GLY A 396 -2.03 -5.22 -7.52
N GLU A 397 -0.74 -5.03 -7.26
CA GLU A 397 -0.03 -5.77 -6.21
C GLU A 397 -0.44 -5.24 -4.83
N PRO A 398 -0.66 -6.13 -3.84
CA PRO A 398 -0.87 -5.69 -2.46
C PRO A 398 0.41 -5.03 -1.93
N ASP A 399 0.25 -3.94 -1.19
CA ASP A 399 1.38 -3.34 -0.49
C ASP A 399 2.01 -4.38 0.46
N PRO A 400 3.35 -4.47 0.52
CA PRO A 400 4.01 -5.43 1.39
C PRO A 400 3.74 -5.10 2.87
N PRO A 401 3.85 -6.09 3.78
CA PRO A 401 3.81 -5.85 5.21
C PRO A 401 4.82 -4.77 5.62
N ARG A 402 4.48 -4.04 6.69
CA ARG A 402 5.19 -2.81 7.09
C ARG A 402 6.68 -3.06 7.40
N ASP A 403 7.04 -4.23 7.89
CA ASP A 403 8.42 -4.65 8.18
C ASP A 403 9.14 -5.26 6.98
N SER A 404 8.40 -5.64 5.94
CA SER A 404 8.87 -6.43 4.82
C SER A 404 9.06 -5.60 3.54
N GLY A 405 8.81 -4.28 3.58
CA GLY A 405 9.10 -3.37 2.48
C GLY A 405 8.12 -2.20 2.34
N CYS A 406 8.03 -1.66 1.13
CA CYS A 406 7.13 -0.54 0.78
C CYS A 406 6.67 -0.58 -0.68
N SER A 407 5.67 0.26 -1.01
CA SER A 407 5.28 0.50 -2.39
C SER A 407 5.86 1.80 -2.94
N VAL A 408 5.87 1.94 -4.27
CA VAL A 408 6.34 3.14 -4.96
C VAL A 408 5.60 4.40 -4.54
N VAL A 409 4.32 4.29 -4.17
CA VAL A 409 3.52 5.43 -3.69
C VAL A 409 4.03 5.89 -2.33
N GLU A 410 4.28 4.95 -1.43
CA GLU A 410 4.81 5.26 -0.10
C GLU A 410 6.25 5.81 -0.19
N ALA A 411 7.09 5.22 -1.02
CA ALA A 411 8.43 5.68 -1.32
C ALA A 411 8.43 7.11 -1.91
N ALA A 412 7.64 7.35 -2.96
CA ALA A 412 7.55 8.66 -3.60
C ALA A 412 7.01 9.74 -2.64
N THR A 413 6.02 9.40 -1.80
CA THR A 413 5.50 10.33 -0.78
C THR A 413 6.57 10.67 0.25
N ALA A 414 7.33 9.67 0.72
CA ALA A 414 8.40 9.89 1.69
C ALA A 414 9.54 10.73 1.09
N LEU A 415 9.95 10.45 -0.16
CA LEU A 415 10.94 11.24 -0.89
C LEU A 415 10.44 12.67 -1.15
N ALA A 416 9.16 12.86 -1.46
CA ALA A 416 8.55 14.19 -1.60
C ALA A 416 8.64 15.01 -0.30
N CYS A 417 8.39 14.39 0.85
CA CYS A 417 8.60 15.02 2.16
C CYS A 417 10.09 15.28 2.44
N ALA A 418 10.98 14.37 2.06
CA ALA A 418 12.42 14.51 2.23
C ALA A 418 13.01 15.60 1.33
N HIS A 419 12.39 15.94 0.20
CA HIS A 419 12.92 16.91 -0.74
C HIS A 419 13.10 18.32 -0.11
N PRO A 420 14.16 19.08 -0.42
CA PRO A 420 14.41 20.40 0.19
C PRO A 420 13.33 21.45 -0.07
N ASN A 421 12.62 21.36 -1.19
CA ASN A 421 11.51 22.25 -1.51
C ASN A 421 10.18 21.72 -0.91
N PRO A 422 9.58 22.41 0.09
CA PRO A 422 8.33 21.97 0.72
C PRO A 422 7.15 21.90 -0.25
N ALA A 423 7.19 22.66 -1.36
CA ALA A 423 6.15 22.65 -2.39
C ALA A 423 5.86 21.23 -2.90
N ILE A 424 6.85 20.35 -2.98
CA ILE A 424 6.67 18.99 -3.49
C ILE A 424 5.76 18.17 -2.56
N ALA A 425 5.98 18.25 -1.24
CA ALA A 425 5.15 17.59 -0.24
C ALA A 425 3.71 18.14 -0.23
N ILE A 426 3.56 19.46 -0.41
CA ILE A 426 2.26 20.14 -0.43
C ILE A 426 1.46 19.76 -1.68
N ARG A 427 2.07 19.78 -2.86
CA ARG A 427 1.43 19.36 -4.11
C ARG A 427 0.98 17.90 -4.04
N THR A 428 1.80 17.05 -3.43
CA THR A 428 1.46 15.64 -3.15
C THR A 428 0.23 15.52 -2.23
N LYS A 429 0.08 16.42 -1.24
CA LYS A 429 -1.10 16.46 -0.35
C LYS A 429 -2.37 16.85 -1.09
N ILE A 430 -2.27 17.80 -2.03
CA ILE A 430 -3.39 18.26 -2.86
C ILE A 430 -3.83 17.14 -3.80
N SER A 431 -2.87 16.51 -4.48
CA SER A 431 -3.13 15.38 -5.35
C SER A 431 -1.92 14.45 -5.42
N GLN A 432 -2.14 13.18 -5.12
CA GLN A 432 -1.13 12.13 -5.27
C GLN A 432 -0.70 11.94 -6.73
N ASP A 433 -1.52 12.35 -7.71
CA ASP A 433 -1.16 12.25 -9.12
C ASP A 433 0.03 13.13 -9.50
N THR A 434 0.26 14.22 -8.75
CA THR A 434 1.40 15.11 -8.98
C THR A 434 2.75 14.43 -8.79
N LEU A 435 2.81 13.32 -8.03
CA LEU A 435 4.03 12.51 -7.84
C LEU A 435 4.51 11.90 -9.15
N TRP A 436 3.61 11.69 -10.11
CA TRP A 436 3.86 10.97 -11.35
C TRP A 436 4.03 11.90 -12.56
N GLU A 437 3.96 13.21 -12.35
CA GLU A 437 4.12 14.20 -13.41
C GLU A 437 5.50 14.07 -14.08
N GLN A 438 5.45 13.84 -15.39
CA GLN A 438 6.62 13.67 -16.26
C GLN A 438 7.05 15.01 -16.89
N GLY A 439 8.30 15.08 -17.35
CA GLY A 439 8.86 16.25 -18.05
C GLY A 439 9.87 17.07 -17.24
N LYS A 440 10.47 18.09 -17.87
CA LYS A 440 11.46 18.96 -17.19
C LYS A 440 10.77 19.76 -16.09
N GLY A 441 11.13 19.46 -14.83
CA GLY A 441 10.53 20.09 -13.64
C GLY A 441 9.30 19.38 -13.08
N GLY A 442 8.89 18.24 -13.66
CA GLY A 442 7.89 17.36 -13.07
C GLY A 442 8.43 16.69 -11.79
N THR A 443 7.53 16.29 -10.88
CA THR A 443 7.93 15.71 -9.59
C THR A 443 8.65 14.38 -9.74
N TYR A 444 8.22 13.50 -10.66
CA TYR A 444 8.79 12.17 -10.77
C TYR A 444 10.30 12.20 -11.13
N PRO A 445 10.75 12.94 -12.16
CA PRO A 445 12.18 13.08 -12.44
C PRO A 445 12.98 13.73 -11.31
N LEU A 446 12.38 14.61 -10.49
CA LEU A 446 13.06 15.21 -9.34
C LEU A 446 13.32 14.18 -8.23
N LEU A 447 12.41 13.22 -8.04
CA LEU A 447 12.53 12.20 -6.99
C LEU A 447 13.34 10.98 -7.44
N PHE A 448 13.22 10.56 -8.70
CA PHE A 448 13.81 9.30 -9.20
C PHE A 448 14.81 9.48 -10.34
N GLY A 449 14.99 10.69 -10.88
CA GLY A 449 15.84 10.90 -12.07
C GLY A 449 17.31 10.58 -11.86
N ASN A 450 17.84 10.86 -10.66
CA ASN A 450 19.13 10.35 -10.20
C ASN A 450 18.84 9.21 -9.21
N GLN A 451 18.48 8.02 -9.73
CA GLN A 451 18.06 6.83 -8.98
C GLN A 451 18.54 6.84 -7.51
N PRO A 452 17.68 7.17 -6.53
CA PRO A 452 18.09 7.21 -5.13
C PRO A 452 18.44 5.79 -4.64
N PRO A 453 19.47 5.62 -3.79
CA PRO A 453 19.82 4.33 -3.22
C PRO A 453 18.66 3.71 -2.43
N ALA A 454 18.50 2.38 -2.49
CA ALA A 454 17.44 1.67 -1.77
C ALA A 454 17.44 1.95 -0.26
N VAL A 455 18.62 2.06 0.36
CA VAL A 455 18.79 2.41 1.78
C VAL A 455 18.19 3.79 2.09
N GLU A 456 18.45 4.78 1.23
CA GLU A 456 17.93 6.14 1.40
C GLU A 456 16.40 6.15 1.30
N ILE A 457 15.84 5.50 0.28
CA ILE A 457 14.40 5.38 0.08
C ILE A 457 13.76 4.72 1.31
N TRP A 458 14.32 3.60 1.77
CA TRP A 458 13.78 2.85 2.90
C TRP A 458 13.81 3.67 4.20
N ARG A 459 14.93 4.36 4.46
CA ARG A 459 15.05 5.26 5.61
C ARG A 459 14.05 6.39 5.55
N CYS A 460 13.85 7.00 4.37
CA CYS A 460 12.79 7.99 4.18
C CYS A 460 11.42 7.41 4.52
N VAL A 461 11.09 6.21 4.05
CA VAL A 461 9.83 5.54 4.37
C VAL A 461 9.68 5.29 5.88
N GLN A 462 10.73 4.79 6.55
CA GLN A 462 10.72 4.56 7.99
C GLN A 462 10.50 5.85 8.78
N LEU A 463 11.19 6.93 8.42
CA LEU A 463 11.05 8.22 9.09
C LEU A 463 9.66 8.82 8.85
N HIS A 464 9.18 8.78 7.60
CA HIS A 464 7.82 9.22 7.28
C HIS A 464 6.76 8.44 8.08
N ARG A 465 6.89 7.12 8.19
CA ARG A 465 6.02 6.27 9.03
C ARG A 465 6.12 6.65 10.51
N ARG A 466 7.32 6.89 11.04
CA ARG A 466 7.55 7.30 12.43
C ARG A 466 6.90 8.64 12.73
N ILE A 467 7.08 9.62 11.84
CA ILE A 467 6.45 10.94 11.97
C ILE A 467 4.93 10.81 11.91
N ARG A 468 4.39 10.07 10.94
CA ARG A 468 2.93 9.84 10.82
C ARG A 468 2.34 9.19 12.06
N ASP A 469 2.99 8.16 12.61
CA ASP A 469 2.52 7.47 13.82
C ASP A 469 2.54 8.40 15.04
N ARG A 470 3.57 9.25 15.15
CA ARG A 470 3.67 10.24 16.22
C ARG A 470 2.67 11.37 16.05
N LEU A 471 2.51 11.89 14.84
CA LEU A 471 1.53 12.90 14.49
C LEU A 471 0.13 12.40 14.82
N ALA A 472 -0.24 11.19 14.39
CA ALA A 472 -1.52 10.57 14.73
C ALA A 472 -1.75 10.42 16.25
N ALA A 473 -0.68 10.23 17.03
CA ALA A 473 -0.78 10.21 18.50
C ALA A 473 -1.03 11.61 19.09
N GLU A 474 -0.42 12.65 18.54
CA GLU A 474 -0.65 14.05 18.96
C GLU A 474 -2.03 14.56 18.49
N THR A 475 -2.42 14.26 17.25
CA THR A 475 -3.72 14.62 16.65
C THR A 475 -4.90 14.11 17.49
N LYS A 476 -4.79 12.95 18.13
CA LYS A 476 -5.83 12.42 19.05
C LYS A 476 -6.15 13.38 20.22
N ARG A 477 -5.21 14.23 20.61
CA ARG A 477 -5.33 15.22 21.70
C ARG A 477 -5.85 16.58 21.21
N LEU A 478 -5.86 16.82 19.91
CA LEU A 478 -6.31 18.06 19.30
C LEU A 478 -7.81 18.01 18.97
N ARG A 479 -8.44 19.19 18.86
CA ARG A 479 -9.85 19.37 18.52
C ARG A 479 -10.01 20.52 17.54
N GLU A 480 -11.18 20.63 16.94
CA GLU A 480 -11.61 21.75 16.09
C GLU A 480 -10.53 22.25 15.12
N ARG A 481 -10.08 23.50 15.29
CA ARG A 481 -9.14 24.16 14.39
C ARG A 481 -7.74 23.56 14.46
N GLU A 482 -7.24 23.22 15.65
CA GLU A 482 -5.93 22.58 15.79
C GLU A 482 -5.91 21.18 15.16
N LEU A 483 -7.03 20.45 15.26
CA LEU A 483 -7.22 19.18 14.56
C LEU A 483 -7.19 19.39 13.05
N ALA A 484 -7.91 20.38 12.53
CA ALA A 484 -7.87 20.71 11.10
C ALA A 484 -6.44 21.05 10.65
N VAL A 485 -5.71 21.88 11.39
CA VAL A 485 -4.30 22.19 11.08
C VAL A 485 -3.49 20.90 11.01
N ALA A 486 -3.62 19.99 11.98
CA ALA A 486 -2.90 18.72 12.00
C ALA A 486 -3.25 17.80 10.80
N GLU A 487 -4.51 17.75 10.38
CA GLU A 487 -4.98 16.90 9.27
C GLU A 487 -4.58 17.43 7.89
N TYR A 488 -4.61 18.75 7.71
CA TYR A 488 -4.23 19.40 6.45
C TYR A 488 -2.72 19.59 6.29
N SER A 489 -1.95 19.58 7.38
CA SER A 489 -0.50 19.83 7.37
C SER A 489 0.38 18.59 7.56
N ASP A 490 -0.19 17.38 7.57
CA ASP A 490 0.54 16.13 7.82
C ASP A 490 1.83 15.96 7.00
N LEU A 491 1.78 16.19 5.68
CA LEU A 491 2.97 16.10 4.81
C LEU A 491 3.92 17.28 4.99
N LEU A 492 3.43 18.45 5.44
CA LEU A 492 4.28 19.60 5.78
C LEU A 492 5.04 19.36 7.09
N VAL A 493 4.38 18.80 8.10
CA VAL A 493 5.01 18.36 9.35
C VAL A 493 6.04 17.26 9.08
N ALA A 494 5.71 16.30 8.19
CA ALA A 494 6.67 15.32 7.73
C ALA A 494 7.89 15.98 7.08
N HIS A 495 7.68 16.92 6.15
CA HIS A 495 8.77 17.67 5.52
C HIS A 495 9.65 18.39 6.55
N MET A 496 9.06 19.09 7.51
CA MET A 496 9.83 19.74 8.58
C MET A 496 10.62 18.73 9.43
N GLY A 497 10.04 17.56 9.73
CA GLY A 497 10.75 16.47 10.40
C GLY A 497 11.98 16.00 9.63
N PHE A 498 11.90 15.87 8.30
CA PHE A 498 13.05 15.56 7.45
C PHE A 498 14.12 16.66 7.48
N ARG A 499 13.75 17.94 7.64
CA ARG A 499 14.71 19.04 7.77
C ARG A 499 15.44 19.07 9.12
N LEU A 500 15.09 18.20 10.07
CA LEU A 500 15.79 17.98 11.34
C LEU A 500 16.81 16.81 11.27
N VAL A 501 16.91 16.13 10.12
CA VAL A 501 17.92 15.11 9.86
C VAL A 501 19.20 15.80 9.37
N GLU A 502 20.36 15.35 9.84
CA GLU A 502 21.65 15.88 9.41
C GLU A 502 21.97 15.40 7.98
N SER A 503 22.82 16.13 7.26
CA SER A 503 22.93 16.03 5.80
C SER A 503 23.42 14.67 5.29
N ASP A 504 24.11 13.88 6.11
CA ASP A 504 24.70 12.58 5.76
C ASP A 504 23.99 11.38 6.42
N GLU A 505 23.11 11.61 7.41
CA GLU A 505 22.47 10.52 8.18
C GLU A 505 21.54 9.64 7.33
N LEU A 506 20.91 10.18 6.29
CA LEU A 506 20.02 9.42 5.40
C LEU A 506 20.80 8.42 4.54
N GLU A 507 21.98 8.82 4.06
CA GLU A 507 22.79 8.05 3.12
C GLU A 507 23.82 7.15 3.83
N ASN A 508 24.21 7.49 5.07
CA ASN A 508 25.27 6.79 5.81
C ASN A 508 24.76 5.51 6.51
N PRO A 509 25.10 4.30 6.04
CA PRO A 509 24.66 3.03 6.62
C PRO A 509 25.14 2.81 8.06
N GLU A 510 26.23 3.46 8.50
CA GLU A 510 26.76 3.36 9.86
C GLU A 510 25.97 4.18 10.89
N SER A 511 25.11 5.09 10.44
CA SER A 511 24.25 5.88 11.34
C SER A 511 23.27 4.99 12.09
N ASP A 512 23.19 5.17 13.41
CA ASP A 512 22.16 4.56 14.25
C ASP A 512 20.79 5.14 13.89
N TRP A 513 20.14 4.48 12.94
CA TRP A 513 18.91 4.99 12.36
C TRP A 513 17.76 4.98 13.37
N ASP A 514 17.72 4.02 14.29
CA ASP A 514 16.70 3.98 15.35
C ASP A 514 16.83 5.20 16.28
N GLN A 515 18.07 5.60 16.61
CA GLN A 515 18.31 6.83 17.38
C GLN A 515 17.82 8.08 16.63
N VAL A 516 18.04 8.17 15.32
CA VAL A 516 17.55 9.29 14.48
C VAL A 516 16.03 9.31 14.45
N LEU A 517 15.38 8.16 14.24
CA LEU A 517 13.93 8.00 14.25
C LEU A 517 13.32 8.45 15.59
N ASP A 518 13.95 8.13 16.71
CA ASP A 518 13.51 8.54 18.04
C ASP A 518 13.74 10.02 18.30
N ARG A 519 14.90 10.56 17.89
CA ARG A 519 15.23 11.99 18.01
C ARG A 519 14.24 12.85 17.24
N VAL A 520 14.01 12.56 15.96
CA VAL A 520 13.06 13.32 15.13
C VAL A 520 11.63 13.07 15.60
N GLY A 521 11.28 11.83 15.95
CA GLY A 521 9.98 11.47 16.51
C GLY A 521 9.64 12.27 17.78
N ALA A 522 10.60 12.52 18.67
CA ALA A 522 10.39 13.34 19.86
C ALA A 522 10.02 14.79 19.54
N GLN A 523 10.50 15.34 18.41
CA GLN A 523 10.29 16.72 17.99
C GLN A 523 8.96 16.96 17.24
N VAL A 524 8.31 15.91 16.73
CA VAL A 524 7.04 16.04 15.96
C VAL A 524 5.96 16.79 16.74
N GLY A 525 5.86 16.56 18.05
CA GLY A 525 4.89 17.27 18.88
C GLY A 525 5.20 18.76 19.05
N ALA A 526 6.48 19.14 19.07
CA ALA A 526 6.90 20.53 19.10
C ALA A 526 6.64 21.22 17.76
N LEU A 527 7.01 20.55 16.65
CA LEU A 527 6.74 21.03 15.28
C LEU A 527 5.26 21.35 15.08
N LEU A 528 4.36 20.42 15.46
CA LEU A 528 2.92 20.61 15.31
C LEU A 528 2.39 21.79 16.12
N LYS A 529 2.81 21.94 17.38
CA LYS A 529 2.34 23.03 18.25
C LYS A 529 2.82 24.39 17.76
N TRP A 530 4.08 24.49 17.34
CA TRP A 530 4.60 25.71 16.73
C TRP A 530 3.87 26.03 15.41
N LEU A 531 3.59 25.03 14.59
CA LEU A 531 2.84 25.23 13.34
C LEU A 531 1.44 25.77 13.58
N ILE A 532 0.73 25.28 14.60
CA ILE A 532 -0.59 25.79 14.98
C ILE A 532 -0.50 27.28 15.37
N VAL A 533 0.46 27.63 16.22
CA VAL A 533 0.63 29.01 16.70
C VAL A 533 1.03 29.97 15.57
N GLU A 534 2.00 29.59 14.74
CA GLU A 534 2.47 30.45 13.65
C GLU A 534 1.42 30.57 12.53
N ASN A 535 0.64 29.52 12.27
CA ASN A 535 -0.50 29.61 11.35
C ASN A 535 -1.52 30.66 11.81
N ASP A 536 -1.86 30.69 13.10
CA ASP A 536 -2.82 31.64 13.63
C ASP A 536 -2.26 33.06 13.76
N ARG A 537 -0.95 33.19 14.00
CA ARG A 537 -0.24 34.47 14.02
C ARG A 537 -0.18 35.13 12.65
N GLU A 538 0.23 34.38 11.62
CA GLU A 538 0.44 34.91 10.27
C GLU A 538 -0.87 35.18 9.53
N LEU A 539 -1.89 34.33 9.73
CA LEU A 539 -3.10 34.35 8.90
C LEU A 539 -4.38 34.71 9.67
N GLY A 540 -4.28 34.85 10.99
CA GLY A 540 -5.40 35.11 11.88
C GLY A 540 -6.24 33.86 12.17
N SER A 541 -6.87 33.83 13.35
CA SER A 541 -7.69 32.71 13.84
C SER A 541 -8.96 32.44 13.02
N LYS A 542 -9.32 33.33 12.09
CA LYS A 542 -10.48 33.21 11.18
C LYS A 542 -10.12 32.72 9.77
N SER A 543 -8.86 32.42 9.48
CA SER A 543 -8.43 31.96 8.16
C SER A 543 -8.89 30.53 7.84
N PHE A 544 -9.21 30.23 6.58
CA PHE A 544 -9.54 28.87 6.14
C PHE A 544 -8.28 28.00 6.11
N VAL A 545 -8.17 27.06 7.05
CA VAL A 545 -7.03 26.15 7.22
C VAL A 545 -6.70 25.40 5.93
N SER A 546 -7.72 24.90 5.22
CA SER A 546 -7.55 24.19 3.96
C SER A 546 -6.84 25.05 2.90
N LYS A 547 -7.25 26.31 2.73
CA LYS A 547 -6.63 27.23 1.75
C LYS A 547 -5.18 27.55 2.08
N THR A 548 -4.81 27.58 3.37
CA THR A 548 -3.42 27.80 3.79
C THR A 548 -2.53 26.66 3.34
N PHE A 549 -2.93 25.42 3.65
CA PHE A 549 -2.12 24.23 3.39
C PHE A 549 -2.19 23.75 1.93
N THR A 550 -2.89 24.48 1.06
CA THR A 550 -2.80 24.35 -0.40
C THR A 550 -1.96 25.44 -1.07
N ASP A 551 -1.46 26.43 -0.32
CA ASP A 551 -0.67 27.56 -0.81
C ASP A 551 0.82 27.32 -0.56
N GLU A 552 1.59 27.18 -1.63
CA GLU A 552 3.01 26.84 -1.58
C GLU A 552 3.87 27.92 -0.89
N GLU A 553 3.56 29.22 -1.10
CA GLU A 553 4.34 30.31 -0.52
C GLU A 553 4.11 30.40 0.98
N LYS A 554 2.85 30.30 1.41
CA LYS A 554 2.49 30.32 2.84
C LYS A 554 3.09 29.14 3.59
N CYS A 555 2.99 27.93 3.04
CA CYS A 555 3.57 26.76 3.69
C CYS A 555 5.10 26.83 3.76
N ARG A 556 5.76 27.42 2.76
CA ARG A 556 7.22 27.65 2.80
C ARG A 556 7.60 28.62 3.90
N LEU A 557 6.85 29.70 4.07
CA LEU A 557 7.03 30.68 5.15
C LEU A 557 6.87 30.01 6.53
N LEU A 558 5.74 29.33 6.74
CA LEU A 558 5.42 28.65 8.01
C LEU A 558 6.47 27.59 8.35
N ALA A 559 6.87 26.76 7.39
CA ALA A 559 7.90 25.74 7.61
C ALA A 559 9.24 26.37 8.05
N GLY A 560 9.63 27.49 7.44
CA GLY A 560 10.83 28.22 7.83
C GLY A 560 10.77 28.74 9.26
N GLN A 561 9.67 29.39 9.65
CA GLN A 561 9.48 29.95 11.00
C GLN A 561 9.46 28.85 12.07
N VAL A 562 8.69 27.79 11.85
CA VAL A 562 8.57 26.67 12.80
C VAL A 562 9.91 25.95 12.98
N LEU A 563 10.67 25.75 11.90
CA LEU A 563 11.98 25.10 11.99
C LEU A 563 13.00 25.92 12.78
N ILE A 564 12.92 27.26 12.74
CA ILE A 564 13.77 28.13 13.58
C ILE A 564 13.47 27.87 15.05
N HIS A 565 12.20 27.95 15.46
CA HIS A 565 11.81 27.72 16.86
C HIS A 565 12.25 26.36 17.40
N VAL A 566 12.09 25.29 16.61
CA VAL A 566 12.48 23.94 17.05
C VAL A 566 13.99 23.75 17.09
N ARG A 567 14.75 24.36 16.16
CA ARG A 567 16.22 24.29 16.16
C ARG A 567 16.85 25.09 17.29
N ASP A 568 16.28 26.25 17.60
CA ASP A 568 16.72 27.12 18.69
C ASP A 568 16.28 26.59 20.07
N GLN A 569 15.48 25.51 20.09
CA GLN A 569 14.94 24.88 21.29
C GLN A 569 14.08 25.85 22.13
N ASP A 570 13.31 26.69 21.46
CA ASP A 570 12.38 27.61 22.12
C ASP A 570 11.34 26.84 22.95
N GLU A 571 10.85 27.47 24.02
CA GLU A 571 9.85 26.87 24.91
C GLU A 571 8.59 26.51 24.12
N VAL A 572 8.27 25.21 24.05
CA VAL A 572 7.16 24.69 23.26
C VAL A 572 5.86 25.35 23.71
N PRO A 573 5.10 25.99 22.81
CA PRO A 573 3.93 26.77 23.18
C PRO A 573 2.87 25.88 23.83
N LYS A 574 2.24 26.43 24.86
CA LYS A 574 1.03 25.85 25.45
C LYS A 574 -0.14 26.27 24.57
N LEU A 575 -0.77 25.30 23.91
CA LEU A 575 -2.05 25.52 23.24
C LEU A 575 -3.08 25.93 24.31
N SER A 576 -3.95 26.88 24.00
CA SER A 576 -4.91 27.43 24.95
C SER A 576 -5.82 26.32 25.49
N SER A 577 -6.06 26.33 26.80
CA SER A 577 -6.88 25.35 27.52
C SER A 577 -8.39 25.57 27.35
N GLU A 578 -8.82 26.45 26.45
CA GLU A 578 -10.25 26.75 26.19
C GLU A 578 -11.00 25.63 25.45
N PHE A 579 -10.33 24.55 25.04
CA PHE A 579 -10.96 23.44 24.32
C PHE A 579 -10.49 22.05 24.79
N MET A 580 -10.28 21.87 26.10
CA MET A 580 -10.02 20.55 26.71
C MET A 580 -11.25 19.98 27.42
N THR A 581 -12.12 19.23 26.73
CA THR A 581 -12.94 18.08 27.21
C THR A 581 -13.87 17.62 26.08
N LEU A 582 -14.21 16.35 25.77
CA LEU A 582 -14.06 15.00 26.36
C LEU A 582 -13.85 13.96 25.21
N ARG A 583 -13.50 12.73 25.59
CA ARG A 583 -13.18 11.58 24.71
C ARG A 583 -14.31 11.21 23.73
N LYS A 584 -14.00 11.09 22.43
CA LYS A 584 -14.70 10.12 21.54
C LYS A 584 -14.29 8.72 21.97
N VAL A 585 -15.21 7.95 22.54
CA VAL A 585 -15.05 6.51 22.73
C VAL A 585 -15.07 5.87 21.33
N SER A 586 -13.89 5.53 20.82
CA SER A 586 -13.76 4.50 19.78
C SER A 586 -14.43 3.23 20.31
N LYS A 587 -15.38 2.67 19.55
CA LYS A 587 -16.04 1.40 19.87
C LYS A 587 -15.00 0.26 19.85
N SER A 588 -14.26 0.11 20.94
CA SER A 588 -13.90 -1.22 21.43
C SER A 588 -15.21 -2.00 21.57
N ARG A 589 -15.27 -3.23 21.03
CA ARG A 589 -16.45 -4.12 21.18
C ARG A 589 -16.84 -4.12 22.66
N ALA A 590 -17.94 -3.45 23.01
CA ALA A 590 -18.41 -3.39 24.39
C ALA A 590 -18.54 -4.82 24.92
N LYS A 591 -18.01 -5.09 26.12
CA LYS A 591 -18.13 -6.40 26.78
C LYS A 591 -19.58 -6.89 26.70
N SER A 592 -19.80 -8.15 26.34
CA SER A 592 -21.16 -8.71 26.18
C SER A 592 -21.99 -8.52 27.45
N ALA A 593 -23.32 -8.43 27.34
CA ALA A 593 -24.20 -8.24 28.50
C ALA A 593 -23.97 -9.31 29.59
N VAL A 594 -23.75 -10.56 29.17
CA VAL A 594 -23.41 -11.69 30.06
C VAL A 594 -22.10 -11.43 30.79
N SER A 595 -21.05 -10.99 30.08
CA SER A 595 -19.75 -10.71 30.69
C SER A 595 -19.83 -9.57 31.69
N VAL A 596 -20.60 -8.52 31.41
CA VAL A 596 -20.79 -7.38 32.33
C VAL A 596 -21.48 -7.83 33.61
N ILE A 597 -22.57 -8.60 33.50
CA ILE A 597 -23.33 -9.08 34.65
C ILE A 597 -22.50 -10.03 35.53
N LEU A 598 -21.69 -10.90 34.91
CA LEU A 598 -20.79 -11.80 35.62
C LEU A 598 -19.62 -11.07 36.29
N ASP A 599 -18.97 -10.14 35.57
CA ASP A 599 -17.85 -9.35 36.10
C ASP A 599 -18.30 -8.49 37.30
N ALA A 600 -19.54 -7.98 37.27
CA ALA A 600 -20.14 -7.24 38.39
C ALA A 600 -20.69 -8.13 39.52
N ASN A 601 -20.69 -9.45 39.35
CA ASN A 601 -21.29 -10.42 40.27
C ASN A 601 -22.74 -10.06 40.69
N TYR A 602 -23.51 -9.50 39.77
CA TYR A 602 -24.81 -8.87 40.07
C TYR A 602 -25.95 -9.90 40.24
N LEU A 603 -25.99 -10.92 39.38
CA LEU A 603 -27.00 -11.99 39.46
C LEU A 603 -26.40 -13.23 40.11
N LYS A 604 -27.07 -13.73 41.16
CA LYS A 604 -26.72 -15.00 41.80
C LYS A 604 -27.15 -16.19 40.93
N SER A 605 -26.40 -17.29 41.01
CA SER A 605 -26.82 -18.55 40.36
C SER A 605 -28.18 -18.98 40.93
N GLY A 606 -29.10 -19.37 40.06
CA GLY A 606 -30.49 -19.71 40.40
C GLY A 606 -31.49 -18.56 40.26
N THR A 607 -31.09 -17.34 39.88
CA THR A 607 -32.04 -16.24 39.65
C THR A 607 -33.01 -16.60 38.51
N PRO A 608 -34.34 -16.47 38.70
CA PRO A 608 -35.31 -16.80 37.67
C PRO A 608 -35.25 -15.83 36.47
N LEU A 609 -35.43 -16.39 35.27
CA LEU A 609 -35.49 -15.68 34.01
C LEU A 609 -36.78 -16.02 33.26
N HIS A 610 -37.45 -15.00 32.72
CA HIS A 610 -38.65 -15.13 31.91
C HIS A 610 -38.38 -14.68 30.48
N TYR A 611 -38.80 -15.49 29.51
CA TYR A 611 -38.73 -15.13 28.12
C TYR A 611 -39.86 -14.15 27.74
N ARG A 612 -39.51 -13.12 26.97
CA ARG A 612 -40.45 -12.16 26.36
C ARG A 612 -40.05 -11.89 24.90
N PRO A 613 -40.97 -12.09 23.95
CA PRO A 613 -40.76 -11.72 22.55
C PRO A 613 -40.43 -10.23 22.37
N LEU A 614 -39.62 -9.88 21.38
CA LEU A 614 -39.22 -8.48 21.09
C LEU A 614 -40.17 -7.76 20.15
N ASN A 615 -40.91 -8.49 19.34
CA ASN A 615 -41.82 -7.92 18.35
C ASN A 615 -43.09 -8.78 18.19
N PRO A 616 -44.17 -8.22 17.63
CA PRO A 616 -45.44 -8.93 17.45
C PRO A 616 -45.34 -10.20 16.59
N ARG A 617 -44.39 -10.26 15.66
CA ARG A 617 -44.21 -11.39 14.74
C ARG A 617 -43.60 -12.60 15.45
N GLU A 618 -42.61 -12.36 16.32
CA GLU A 618 -42.03 -13.35 17.23
C GLU A 618 -43.07 -13.83 18.25
N ASP A 619 -43.85 -12.91 18.82
CA ASP A 619 -44.92 -13.23 19.78
C ASP A 619 -45.97 -14.16 19.16
N ALA A 620 -46.47 -13.83 17.97
CA ALA A 620 -47.43 -14.65 17.24
C ALA A 620 -46.90 -16.06 16.92
N ALA A 621 -45.59 -16.20 16.67
CA ALA A 621 -44.98 -17.46 16.29
C ALA A 621 -44.72 -18.41 17.47
N ILE A 622 -44.49 -17.90 18.68
CA ILE A 622 -44.02 -18.71 19.82
C ILE A 622 -45.01 -18.79 20.99
N SER A 623 -45.93 -17.85 21.13
CA SER A 623 -46.75 -17.74 22.34
C SER A 623 -47.71 -18.92 22.53
N GLU A 624 -48.32 -19.46 21.47
CA GLU A 624 -49.14 -20.67 21.56
C GLU A 624 -48.31 -21.89 22.01
N TRP A 625 -47.10 -22.03 21.46
CA TRP A 625 -46.17 -23.11 21.80
C TRP A 625 -45.69 -23.03 23.26
N ILE A 626 -45.49 -21.81 23.81
CA ILE A 626 -45.15 -21.62 25.23
C ILE A 626 -46.36 -21.89 26.14
N GLN A 627 -47.58 -21.50 25.73
CA GLN A 627 -48.79 -21.74 26.53
C GLN A 627 -49.04 -23.24 26.79
N GLN A 628 -48.67 -24.11 25.85
CA GLN A 628 -48.78 -25.57 26.01
C GLN A 628 -47.91 -26.14 27.14
N ASP A 629 -46.74 -25.54 27.40
CA ASP A 629 -45.87 -25.90 28.52
C ASP A 629 -45.17 -24.64 29.05
N PRO A 630 -45.67 -24.05 30.15
CA PRO A 630 -45.13 -22.81 30.71
C PRO A 630 -43.64 -22.87 31.05
N ARG A 631 -43.06 -24.06 31.24
CA ARG A 631 -41.62 -24.25 31.47
C ARG A 631 -40.78 -23.82 30.26
N ARG A 632 -41.37 -23.80 29.06
CA ARG A 632 -40.70 -23.35 27.82
C ARG A 632 -40.34 -21.87 27.85
N GLY A 633 -41.11 -21.04 28.56
CA GLY A 633 -40.84 -19.61 28.74
C GLY A 633 -40.01 -19.27 29.98
N ARG A 634 -39.50 -20.27 30.72
CA ARG A 634 -38.80 -20.08 32.00
C ARG A 634 -37.39 -20.66 31.97
N ALA A 635 -36.48 -19.96 32.61
CA ALA A 635 -35.10 -20.38 32.78
C ALA A 635 -34.54 -19.86 34.11
N SER A 636 -33.30 -20.24 34.44
CA SER A 636 -32.57 -19.71 35.60
C SER A 636 -31.16 -19.30 35.20
N TRP A 637 -30.64 -18.26 35.85
CA TRP A 637 -29.29 -17.77 35.66
C TRP A 637 -28.26 -18.72 36.28
N VAL A 638 -27.15 -18.95 35.59
CA VAL A 638 -26.00 -19.73 36.06
C VAL A 638 -24.73 -18.94 35.80
N ILE A 639 -23.76 -19.04 36.70
CA ILE A 639 -22.46 -18.35 36.60
C ILE A 639 -21.59 -19.07 35.57
N ASP A 640 -21.80 -18.78 34.29
CA ASP A 640 -21.04 -19.33 33.15
C ASP A 640 -20.88 -18.27 32.05
N ARG A 641 -19.65 -18.03 31.58
CA ARG A 641 -19.38 -16.97 30.59
C ARG A 641 -19.94 -17.26 29.19
N SER A 642 -20.25 -18.51 28.88
CA SER A 642 -20.68 -18.97 27.55
C SER A 642 -22.16 -19.38 27.50
N LYS A 643 -22.64 -20.07 28.54
CA LYS A 643 -23.99 -20.67 28.60
C LYS A 643 -24.66 -20.38 29.96
N PRO A 644 -24.98 -19.10 30.25
CA PRO A 644 -25.51 -18.68 31.56
C PRO A 644 -27.00 -18.96 31.76
N VAL A 645 -27.74 -19.47 30.77
CA VAL A 645 -29.19 -19.69 30.87
C VAL A 645 -29.48 -21.18 30.98
N LEU A 646 -30.01 -21.62 32.13
CA LEU A 646 -30.47 -22.98 32.37
C LEU A 646 -31.97 -23.07 32.05
N TRP A 647 -32.35 -23.78 31.01
CA TRP A 647 -33.74 -23.86 30.56
C TRP A 647 -34.55 -24.85 31.40
N GLU A 648 -35.75 -24.47 31.83
CA GLU A 648 -36.58 -25.29 32.72
C GLU A 648 -37.23 -26.49 31.99
N ALA A 649 -37.43 -26.40 30.68
CA ALA A 649 -38.09 -27.46 29.90
C ALA A 649 -37.23 -28.71 29.71
N ASP A 650 -35.90 -28.57 29.59
CA ASP A 650 -34.98 -29.68 29.30
C ASP A 650 -33.81 -29.82 30.30
N GLY A 651 -33.65 -28.88 31.23
CA GLY A 651 -32.59 -28.87 32.23
C GLY A 651 -31.19 -28.63 31.67
N LYS A 652 -31.05 -28.16 30.42
CA LYS A 652 -29.76 -27.89 29.77
C LYS A 652 -29.41 -26.41 29.77
N ARG A 653 -28.12 -26.12 29.55
CA ARG A 653 -27.56 -24.76 29.55
C ARG A 653 -27.34 -24.26 28.13
N TYR A 654 -27.65 -22.98 27.94
CA TYR A 654 -27.60 -22.31 26.65
C TYR A 654 -27.06 -20.89 26.79
N SER A 655 -26.58 -20.33 25.68
CA SER A 655 -26.41 -18.88 25.58
C SER A 655 -27.80 -18.21 25.45
N PRO A 656 -27.97 -16.94 25.86
CA PRO A 656 -29.25 -16.24 25.75
C PRO A 656 -29.83 -16.25 24.33
N THR A 657 -28.99 -16.09 23.32
CA THR A 657 -29.38 -16.13 21.90
C THR A 657 -29.61 -17.57 21.43
N GLY A 658 -28.74 -18.51 21.82
CA GLY A 658 -28.83 -19.90 21.37
C GLY A 658 -30.10 -20.60 21.85
N LEU A 659 -30.57 -20.29 23.06
CA LEU A 659 -31.82 -20.85 23.56
C LEU A 659 -33.03 -20.38 22.74
N ILE A 660 -33.07 -19.12 22.34
CA ILE A 660 -34.19 -18.56 21.58
C ILE A 660 -34.23 -19.18 20.17
N MET A 661 -33.08 -19.30 19.51
CA MET A 661 -33.01 -19.97 18.21
C MET A 661 -33.46 -21.43 18.31
N HIS A 662 -33.11 -22.11 19.41
CA HIS A 662 -33.57 -23.46 19.67
C HIS A 662 -35.10 -23.51 19.92
N MET A 663 -35.65 -22.57 20.69
CA MET A 663 -37.09 -22.44 20.93
C MET A 663 -37.86 -22.18 19.63
N TRP A 664 -37.37 -21.30 18.74
CA TRP A 664 -38.00 -21.05 17.43
C TRP A 664 -38.01 -22.30 16.53
N SER A 665 -36.91 -23.05 16.53
CA SER A 665 -36.83 -24.33 15.80
C SER A 665 -37.84 -25.35 16.34
N LEU A 666 -37.98 -25.47 17.67
CA LEU A 666 -38.95 -26.37 18.28
C LEU A 666 -40.41 -25.92 18.12
N ALA A 667 -40.64 -24.61 17.99
CA ALA A 667 -41.94 -24.04 17.69
C ALA A 667 -42.31 -24.14 16.19
N GLY A 668 -41.39 -24.57 15.32
CA GLY A 668 -41.64 -24.75 13.89
C GLY A 668 -41.72 -23.44 13.09
N TRP A 669 -41.06 -22.37 13.55
CA TRP A 669 -41.11 -21.07 12.88
C TRP A 669 -40.13 -21.00 11.70
N ASN A 670 -40.60 -21.37 10.51
CA ASN A 670 -39.77 -21.43 9.28
C ASN A 670 -39.29 -20.05 8.76
N GLU A 671 -39.96 -18.95 9.12
CA GLU A 671 -39.58 -17.58 8.74
C GLU A 671 -38.70 -16.87 9.79
N ALA A 672 -38.16 -17.60 10.77
CA ALA A 672 -37.37 -17.01 11.84
C ALA A 672 -36.09 -16.32 11.32
N PRO A 673 -35.72 -15.14 11.82
CA PRO A 673 -34.50 -14.46 11.42
C PRO A 673 -33.24 -15.24 11.84
N VAL A 674 -32.16 -15.11 11.07
CA VAL A 674 -30.87 -15.79 11.33
C VAL A 674 -30.14 -15.32 12.60
N ALA A 675 -30.62 -14.25 13.24
CA ALA A 675 -30.03 -13.69 14.47
C ALA A 675 -31.08 -13.01 15.36
N VAL A 676 -30.83 -12.99 16.67
CA VAL A 676 -31.68 -12.34 17.68
C VAL A 676 -30.86 -11.71 18.80
N GLN A 677 -31.35 -10.60 19.35
CA GLN A 677 -30.76 -9.95 20.52
C GLN A 677 -31.15 -10.67 21.82
N GLY A 678 -30.61 -11.88 22.02
CA GLY A 678 -31.03 -12.78 23.10
C GLY A 678 -31.06 -12.18 24.51
N PRO A 679 -30.07 -11.38 24.95
CA PRO A 679 -30.12 -10.72 26.26
C PRO A 679 -31.31 -9.76 26.47
N LYS A 680 -31.97 -9.27 25.40
CA LYS A 680 -33.18 -8.44 25.52
C LYS A 680 -34.45 -9.26 25.78
N CYS A 681 -34.47 -10.53 25.38
CA CYS A 681 -35.64 -11.39 25.50
C CYS A 681 -35.73 -12.10 26.85
N TRP A 682 -34.64 -12.18 27.63
CA TRP A 682 -34.64 -12.79 28.96
C TRP A 682 -34.72 -11.73 30.05
N LEU A 683 -35.80 -11.75 30.83
CA LEU A 683 -36.06 -10.81 31.92
C LEU A 683 -35.85 -11.45 33.28
N VAL A 684 -35.20 -10.71 34.17
CA VAL A 684 -35.25 -10.95 35.61
C VAL A 684 -36.50 -10.23 36.15
N PRO A 685 -37.37 -10.91 36.91
CA PRO A 685 -38.51 -10.27 37.57
C PRO A 685 -38.10 -8.97 38.27
N ASP A 686 -38.87 -7.90 38.03
CA ASP A 686 -38.72 -6.59 38.66
C ASP A 686 -37.37 -5.86 38.42
N GLN A 687 -36.47 -6.41 37.58
CA GLN A 687 -35.16 -5.81 37.25
C GLN A 687 -34.96 -5.58 35.74
N GLY A 688 -35.84 -6.13 34.91
CA GLY A 688 -35.82 -5.95 33.46
C GLY A 688 -34.98 -6.99 32.72
N SER A 689 -34.64 -6.70 31.47
CA SER A 689 -33.87 -7.63 30.62
C SER A 689 -32.40 -7.75 31.05
N LEU A 690 -31.75 -8.86 30.72
CA LEU A 690 -30.29 -8.98 30.89
C LEU A 690 -29.53 -7.86 30.15
N ALA A 691 -30.05 -7.36 29.03
CA ALA A 691 -29.48 -6.23 28.31
C ALA A 691 -29.56 -4.92 29.11
N SER A 692 -30.72 -4.60 29.70
CA SER A 692 -30.91 -3.37 30.49
C SER A 692 -30.14 -3.42 31.81
N ILE A 693 -30.07 -4.59 32.46
CA ILE A 693 -29.25 -4.78 33.67
C ILE A 693 -27.77 -4.53 33.34
N ALA A 694 -27.27 -5.11 32.24
CA ALA A 694 -25.90 -4.85 31.81
C ALA A 694 -25.65 -3.38 31.44
N GLU A 695 -26.65 -2.68 30.91
CA GLU A 695 -26.55 -1.26 30.61
C GLU A 695 -26.45 -0.41 31.88
N ILE A 696 -27.24 -0.71 32.91
CA ILE A 696 -27.16 -0.07 34.23
C ILE A 696 -25.78 -0.31 34.86
N LEU A 697 -25.29 -1.56 34.83
CA LEU A 697 -23.98 -1.93 35.39
C LEU A 697 -22.78 -1.36 34.62
N ARG A 698 -22.96 -0.93 33.37
CA ARG A 698 -21.93 -0.23 32.59
C ARG A 698 -21.80 1.24 32.97
N ARG A 699 -22.80 1.82 33.66
CA ARG A 699 -22.75 3.21 34.10
C ARG A 699 -21.83 3.32 35.32
N PRO A 700 -20.77 4.16 35.29
CA PRO A 700 -20.04 4.49 36.50
C PRO A 700 -20.99 5.09 37.54
N GLN A 701 -20.78 4.75 38.81
CA GLN A 701 -21.43 5.44 39.92
C GLN A 701 -20.73 6.80 40.06
N GLU A 702 -21.51 7.88 39.93
CA GLU A 702 -21.11 9.29 39.74
C GLU A 702 -20.71 9.67 38.31
N GLU A 703 -21.65 10.26 37.58
CA GLU A 703 -21.45 11.45 36.75
C GLU A 703 -22.81 11.97 36.22
N LEU A 704 -22.94 13.30 36.24
CA LEU A 704 -24.08 14.11 35.83
C LEU A 704 -24.45 13.90 34.34
N SER A 705 -25.68 14.29 33.97
CA SER A 705 -26.17 14.23 32.58
C SER A 705 -25.27 15.09 31.65
N PRO A 706 -25.04 14.73 30.37
CA PRO A 706 -24.30 15.55 29.41
C PRO A 706 -24.81 16.99 29.25
N LEU A 707 -26.04 17.26 29.68
CA LEU A 707 -26.68 18.58 29.70
C LEU A 707 -26.28 19.45 30.91
N ASP A 708 -25.63 18.87 31.93
CA ASP A 708 -25.29 19.58 33.17
C ASP A 708 -23.97 20.38 33.07
N SER A 709 -23.20 20.21 31.98
CA SER A 709 -21.90 20.86 31.80
C SER A 709 -21.62 21.36 30.36
N ALA A 710 -22.63 21.45 29.50
CA ALA A 710 -22.45 21.81 28.10
C ALA A 710 -22.88 23.25 27.81
N ASP A 711 -21.91 24.13 27.51
CA ASP A 711 -22.17 25.51 27.07
C ASP A 711 -22.54 25.60 25.58
N ARG A 712 -22.28 24.53 24.79
CA ARG A 712 -22.59 24.42 23.35
C ARG A 712 -22.82 22.96 22.92
N ILE A 713 -23.76 22.74 22.00
CA ILE A 713 -24.06 21.45 21.34
C ILE A 713 -24.02 21.66 19.83
N THR A 714 -23.05 21.05 19.14
CA THR A 714 -22.97 21.10 17.68
C THR A 714 -23.49 19.79 17.06
N VAL A 715 -24.46 19.90 16.16
CA VAL A 715 -25.02 18.81 15.37
C VAL A 715 -24.47 18.89 13.96
N VAL A 716 -23.77 17.83 13.54
CA VAL A 716 -23.14 17.75 12.21
C VAL A 716 -24.01 16.89 11.29
N VAL A 717 -24.33 17.42 10.11
CA VAL A 717 -25.08 16.77 9.05
C VAL A 717 -24.15 16.56 7.85
N GLY A 718 -23.89 15.30 7.50
CA GLY A 718 -23.04 14.96 6.37
C GLY A 718 -23.77 14.98 5.03
N ARG A 719 -23.03 15.12 3.93
CA ARG A 719 -23.52 15.05 2.55
C ARG A 719 -24.35 13.80 2.27
N ASP A 720 -23.92 12.62 2.73
CA ASP A 720 -24.68 11.37 2.54
C ASP A 720 -26.09 11.43 3.17
N GLN A 721 -26.24 12.10 4.32
CA GLN A 721 -27.53 12.27 4.99
C GLN A 721 -28.44 13.26 4.24
N ILE A 722 -27.84 14.31 3.66
CA ILE A 722 -28.54 15.32 2.87
C ILE A 722 -29.01 14.71 1.54
N GLU A 723 -28.13 13.99 0.84
CA GLU A 723 -28.45 13.37 -0.45
C GLU A 723 -29.45 12.21 -0.31
N SER A 724 -29.43 11.48 0.82
CA SER A 724 -30.41 10.43 1.10
C SER A 724 -31.74 10.96 1.69
N GLY A 725 -31.80 12.22 2.11
CA GLY A 725 -32.96 12.80 2.78
C GLY A 725 -33.24 12.25 4.18
N ASP A 726 -32.26 11.61 4.84
CA ASP A 726 -32.42 11.02 6.17
C ASP A 726 -32.41 12.08 7.28
N VAL A 727 -33.57 12.65 7.56
CA VAL A 727 -33.79 13.56 8.71
C VAL A 727 -33.98 12.80 10.03
N GLU A 728 -34.35 11.52 9.99
CA GLU A 728 -34.69 10.73 11.19
C GLU A 728 -33.45 10.43 12.06
N SER A 729 -32.28 10.25 11.45
CA SER A 729 -31.03 10.11 12.20
C SER A 729 -30.70 11.36 13.02
N ILE A 730 -30.91 12.56 12.47
CA ILE A 730 -30.68 13.83 13.16
C ILE A 730 -31.77 14.12 14.21
N LEU A 731 -33.03 13.81 13.91
CA LEU A 731 -34.11 13.99 14.88
C LEU A 731 -33.90 13.17 16.15
N LYS A 732 -33.37 11.94 16.05
CA LYS A 732 -33.00 11.13 17.23
C LYS A 732 -31.88 11.76 18.07
N VAL A 733 -31.03 12.58 17.47
CA VAL A 733 -29.97 13.31 18.18
C VAL A 733 -30.54 14.55 18.88
N LEU A 734 -31.56 15.19 18.29
CA LEU A 734 -32.21 16.37 18.84
C LEU A 734 -33.26 16.03 19.90
N GLU A 735 -33.91 14.87 19.84
CA GLU A 735 -34.99 14.43 20.74
C GLU A 735 -34.64 14.58 22.24
N PRO A 736 -33.45 14.20 22.72
CA PRO A 736 -33.08 14.38 24.13
C PRO A 736 -32.97 15.84 24.59
N LEU A 737 -32.98 16.81 23.68
CA LEU A 737 -32.94 18.24 24.04
C LEU A 737 -34.32 18.75 24.49
N PHE A 738 -35.40 18.04 24.17
CA PHE A 738 -36.77 18.48 24.43
C PHE A 738 -37.70 17.36 24.88
N ASP A 739 -37.17 16.22 25.30
CA ASP A 739 -37.93 15.10 25.87
C ASP A 739 -38.48 15.43 27.27
N LEU A 740 -37.73 16.23 28.05
CA LEU A 740 -38.10 16.70 29.39
C LEU A 740 -37.99 18.23 29.51
N PRO A 741 -38.88 18.88 30.30
CA PRO A 741 -38.80 20.32 30.56
C PRO A 741 -37.43 20.82 31.04
N ASP A 742 -36.77 20.07 31.92
CA ASP A 742 -35.45 20.44 32.45
C ASP A 742 -34.34 20.35 31.40
N HIS A 743 -34.42 19.41 30.47
CA HIS A 743 -33.48 19.29 29.35
C HIS A 743 -33.64 20.46 28.38
N ALA A 744 -34.89 20.81 28.04
CA ALA A 744 -35.19 21.97 27.23
C ALA A 744 -34.70 23.26 27.90
N ARG A 745 -34.78 23.37 29.23
CA ARG A 745 -34.26 24.54 29.96
C ARG A 745 -32.73 24.64 29.87
N LYS A 746 -32.01 23.52 30.00
CA LYS A 746 -30.54 23.48 29.92
C LYS A 746 -30.02 23.67 28.50
N ALA A 747 -30.77 23.22 27.49
CA ALA A 747 -30.37 23.32 26.10
C ALA A 747 -30.74 24.65 25.41
N MET A 748 -31.29 25.62 26.14
CA MET A 748 -31.67 26.91 25.56
C MET A 748 -30.43 27.66 25.06
N GLY A 749 -30.43 28.03 23.77
CA GLY A 749 -29.39 28.87 23.18
C GLY A 749 -28.02 28.23 22.96
N ILE A 750 -27.88 26.90 23.07
CA ILE A 750 -26.58 26.23 22.94
C ILE A 750 -26.43 25.41 21.65
N LEU A 751 -27.47 25.26 20.84
CA LEU A 751 -27.48 24.40 19.65
C LEU A 751 -26.87 25.07 18.41
N GLU A 752 -25.95 24.39 17.74
CA GLU A 752 -25.36 24.79 16.47
C GLU A 752 -25.53 23.67 15.44
N LEU A 753 -25.88 24.01 14.20
CA LEU A 753 -26.02 23.05 13.10
C LEU A 753 -24.91 23.27 12.06
N LEU A 754 -24.11 22.24 11.80
CA LEU A 754 -23.02 22.24 10.84
C LEU A 754 -23.32 21.27 9.68
N ILE A 755 -23.03 21.68 8.45
CA ILE A 755 -23.15 20.83 7.26
C ILE A 755 -21.75 20.53 6.72
N GLU A 756 -21.43 19.24 6.53
CA GLU A 756 -20.13 18.77 6.02
C GLU A 756 -20.27 18.00 4.69
N GLY A 757 -19.20 18.01 3.88
CA GLY A 757 -19.11 17.23 2.64
C GLY A 757 -19.37 18.02 1.35
N TYR A 758 -19.64 19.31 1.45
CA TYR A 758 -19.78 20.24 0.32
C TYR A 758 -18.60 21.23 0.21
N ASN A 759 -17.40 20.82 0.63
CA ASN A 759 -16.20 21.66 0.62
C ASN A 759 -15.59 21.87 -0.79
N ASP A 760 -16.10 21.13 -1.78
CA ASP A 760 -15.70 21.09 -3.18
C ASP A 760 -16.52 22.03 -4.08
N THR A 761 -17.58 22.66 -3.56
CA THR A 761 -18.48 23.55 -4.30
C THR A 761 -18.27 25.03 -3.95
N SER A 762 -18.37 25.89 -4.96
CA SER A 762 -18.32 27.36 -4.80
C SER A 762 -19.70 28.00 -4.55
N VAL A 763 -20.77 27.20 -4.54
CA VAL A 763 -22.14 27.65 -4.32
C VAL A 763 -22.43 27.67 -2.82
N GLU A 764 -23.05 28.75 -2.33
CA GLU A 764 -23.48 28.87 -0.93
C GLU A 764 -24.44 27.74 -0.55
N LEU A 765 -24.27 27.16 0.65
CA LEU A 765 -25.07 26.01 1.10
C LEU A 765 -26.57 26.28 1.02
N SER A 766 -27.01 27.50 1.37
CA SER A 766 -28.42 27.91 1.31
C SER A 766 -28.98 28.07 -0.10
N GLU A 767 -28.14 28.08 -1.13
CA GLU A 767 -28.54 28.11 -2.54
C GLU A 767 -28.63 26.71 -3.16
N MET A 768 -28.10 25.69 -2.48
CA MET A 768 -28.10 24.32 -2.98
C MET A 768 -29.44 23.62 -2.70
N GLU A 769 -30.11 23.16 -3.76
CA GLU A 769 -31.42 22.52 -3.64
C GLU A 769 -31.45 21.29 -2.69
N PRO A 770 -30.46 20.37 -2.69
CA PRO A 770 -30.46 19.24 -1.75
C PRO A 770 -30.39 19.68 -0.28
N VAL A 771 -29.58 20.70 0.01
CA VAL A 771 -29.44 21.27 1.36
C VAL A 771 -30.74 21.95 1.78
N ARG A 772 -31.34 22.75 0.90
CA ARG A 772 -32.61 23.43 1.15
C ARG A 772 -33.73 22.44 1.45
N ALA A 773 -33.88 21.42 0.62
CA ALA A 773 -34.90 20.37 0.81
C ALA A 773 -34.71 19.64 2.15
N TYR A 774 -33.47 19.31 2.51
CA TYR A 774 -33.15 18.66 3.78
C TYR A 774 -33.48 19.54 4.99
N ILE A 775 -33.03 20.80 4.98
CA ILE A 775 -33.26 21.75 6.08
C ILE A 775 -34.76 22.04 6.26
N GLN A 776 -35.50 22.18 5.16
CA GLN A 776 -36.96 22.35 5.19
C GLN A 776 -37.65 21.10 5.77
N GLY A 777 -37.18 19.90 5.41
CA GLY A 777 -37.67 18.64 5.98
C GLY A 777 -37.38 18.50 7.48
N LEU A 778 -36.19 18.93 7.92
CA LEU A 778 -35.79 18.90 9.32
C LEU A 778 -36.61 19.89 10.16
N ASP A 779 -36.78 21.12 9.69
CA ASP A 779 -37.60 22.15 10.34
C ASP A 779 -39.08 21.76 10.42
N ALA A 780 -39.61 21.03 9.43
CA ALA A 780 -40.97 20.49 9.48
C ALA A 780 -41.23 19.62 10.72
N ARG A 781 -40.18 18.95 11.21
CA ARG A 781 -40.21 18.05 12.38
C ARG A 781 -39.63 18.69 13.65
N PHE A 782 -38.78 19.70 13.50
CA PHE A 782 -38.12 20.42 14.60
C PHE A 782 -38.10 21.94 14.32
N PRO A 783 -39.18 22.68 14.63
CA PRO A 783 -39.28 24.11 14.32
C PRO A 783 -38.73 25.04 15.43
N TYR A 784 -38.01 24.49 16.43
CA TYR A 784 -37.67 25.20 17.68
C TYR A 784 -36.34 25.98 17.61
N TRP A 785 -35.90 26.37 16.41
CA TRP A 785 -34.57 26.97 16.19
C TRP A 785 -34.34 28.26 16.99
N LEU A 786 -35.30 29.18 17.05
CA LEU A 786 -35.17 30.40 17.85
C LEU A 786 -34.98 30.10 19.35
N TYR A 787 -35.45 28.96 19.85
CA TYR A 787 -35.28 28.58 21.26
C TYR A 787 -33.89 27.97 21.51
N PHE A 788 -33.48 27.01 20.68
CA PHE A 788 -32.25 26.24 20.93
C PHE A 788 -30.99 26.88 20.34
N SER A 789 -31.06 27.67 19.27
CA SER A 789 -29.87 28.05 18.50
C SER A 789 -28.88 28.95 19.26
N ASN A 790 -27.60 28.67 19.13
CA ASN A 790 -26.53 29.56 19.55
C ASN A 790 -26.44 30.76 18.61
N LEU A 791 -26.69 31.95 19.15
CA LEU A 791 -26.75 33.21 18.40
C LEU A 791 -25.36 33.80 18.09
N ASP A 792 -24.27 33.21 18.62
CA ASP A 792 -22.90 33.56 18.24
C ASP A 792 -22.44 32.85 16.95
N SER A 793 -23.18 31.83 16.49
CA SER A 793 -22.90 31.08 15.26
C SER A 793 -23.60 31.69 14.03
N SER A 794 -23.33 31.16 12.84
CA SER A 794 -24.11 31.48 11.62
C SER A 794 -25.18 30.43 11.29
N SER A 795 -25.40 29.43 12.15
CA SER A 795 -26.28 28.30 11.82
C SER A 795 -27.73 28.73 11.65
N LEU A 796 -28.22 29.62 12.52
CA LEU A 796 -29.60 30.11 12.46
C LEU A 796 -29.87 30.95 11.20
N GLU A 797 -28.85 31.67 10.73
CA GLU A 797 -28.91 32.44 9.48
C GLU A 797 -28.93 31.51 8.25
N MET A 798 -28.05 30.51 8.20
CA MET A 798 -28.03 29.50 7.12
C MET A 798 -29.38 28.78 7.01
N ILE A 799 -29.96 28.37 8.15
CA ILE A 799 -31.28 27.74 8.18
C ILE A 799 -32.34 28.70 7.61
N ALA A 800 -32.35 29.96 8.05
CA ALA A 800 -33.32 30.95 7.57
C ALA A 800 -33.19 31.20 6.05
N LEU A 801 -31.96 31.29 5.52
CA LEU A 801 -31.70 31.49 4.09
C LEU A 801 -32.24 30.33 3.23
N CYS A 802 -32.31 29.11 3.77
CA CYS A 802 -32.91 27.96 3.07
C CYS A 802 -34.43 28.10 2.82
N PHE A 803 -35.11 29.03 3.50
CA PHE A 803 -36.53 29.35 3.30
C PHE A 803 -36.77 30.59 2.44
N LEU A 804 -35.72 31.35 2.15
CA LEU A 804 -35.78 32.56 1.33
C LEU A 804 -35.44 32.23 -0.13
N PRO A 805 -35.92 32.99 -1.13
CA PRO A 805 -35.69 32.67 -2.53
C PRO A 805 -34.18 32.59 -2.87
N PRO A 806 -33.71 31.50 -3.52
CA PRO A 806 -32.30 31.35 -3.88
C PRO A 806 -31.95 32.19 -5.11
N PHE A 807 -30.65 32.40 -5.35
CA PHE A 807 -30.12 33.04 -6.57
C PHE A 807 -30.67 34.46 -6.86
N LEU A 808 -30.96 35.22 -5.81
CA LEU A 808 -31.32 36.64 -5.94
C LEU A 808 -30.08 37.52 -6.00
N ALA A 809 -30.12 38.55 -6.86
CA ALA A 809 -29.15 39.65 -6.82
C ALA A 809 -29.27 40.44 -5.52
N ASP A 810 -28.20 41.12 -5.09
CA ASP A 810 -28.13 41.78 -3.79
C ASP A 810 -29.20 42.86 -3.59
N GLU A 811 -29.60 43.58 -4.65
CA GLU A 811 -30.70 44.54 -4.61
C GLU A 811 -32.05 43.85 -4.37
N ALA A 812 -32.27 42.67 -4.97
CA ALA A 812 -33.48 41.88 -4.78
C ALA A 812 -33.51 41.22 -3.39
N LYS A 813 -32.36 40.78 -2.87
CA LYS A 813 -32.24 40.27 -1.49
C LYS A 813 -32.71 41.32 -0.47
N LYS A 814 -32.24 42.57 -0.60
CA LYS A 814 -32.65 43.67 0.30
C LYS A 814 -34.15 43.97 0.27
N ALA A 815 -34.80 43.81 -0.89
CA ALA A 815 -36.23 44.07 -1.05
C ALA A 815 -37.11 42.88 -0.56
N GLU A 816 -36.72 41.65 -0.86
CA GLU A 816 -37.56 40.45 -0.67
C GLU A 816 -37.30 39.72 0.66
N PHE A 817 -36.07 39.73 1.18
CA PHE A 817 -35.73 38.94 2.38
C PHE A 817 -36.41 39.47 3.64
N GLY A 818 -36.44 40.79 3.81
CA GLY A 818 -37.03 41.43 5.00
C GLY A 818 -38.50 41.03 5.24
N PRO A 819 -39.41 41.28 4.28
CA PRO A 819 -40.84 40.94 4.43
C PRO A 819 -41.06 39.43 4.60
N ARG A 820 -40.40 38.58 3.79
CA ARG A 820 -40.59 37.12 3.84
C ARG A 820 -40.06 36.50 5.12
N LEU A 821 -38.90 36.96 5.59
CA LEU A 821 -38.36 36.53 6.87
C LEU A 821 -39.27 36.97 8.02
N GLY A 822 -39.81 38.20 7.96
CA GLY A 822 -40.79 38.69 8.92
C GLY A 822 -42.04 37.80 9.01
N ASP A 823 -42.61 37.44 7.85
CA ASP A 823 -43.75 36.53 7.77
C ASP A 823 -43.41 35.13 8.29
N PHE A 824 -42.23 34.61 7.97
CA PHE A 824 -41.77 33.29 8.42
C PHE A 824 -41.55 33.23 9.93
N LEU A 825 -40.89 34.24 10.51
CA LEU A 825 -40.69 34.37 11.95
C LEU A 825 -42.04 34.45 12.67
N THR A 826 -42.95 35.30 12.20
CA THR A 826 -44.25 35.55 12.84
C THR A 826 -45.16 34.33 12.83
N ASN A 827 -45.23 33.62 11.69
CA ASN A 827 -46.19 32.54 11.51
C ASN A 827 -45.67 31.16 11.96
N ARG A 828 -44.36 31.00 12.14
CA ARG A 828 -43.76 29.68 12.40
C ARG A 828 -42.84 29.64 13.60
N TRP A 829 -41.73 30.38 13.55
CA TRP A 829 -40.68 30.22 14.56
C TRP A 829 -40.98 30.92 15.89
N ILE A 830 -41.65 32.08 15.89
CA ILE A 830 -42.08 32.74 17.14
C ILE A 830 -43.13 31.90 17.89
N PRO A 831 -44.17 31.33 17.21
CA PRO A 831 -45.06 30.38 17.86
C PRO A 831 -44.34 29.15 18.45
N ALA A 832 -43.35 28.61 17.73
CA ALA A 832 -42.56 27.48 18.20
C ALA A 832 -41.68 27.83 19.41
N LEU A 833 -41.06 29.01 19.42
CA LEU A 833 -40.33 29.58 20.56
C LEU A 833 -41.24 29.69 21.79
N ASN A 834 -42.43 30.26 21.63
CA ASN A 834 -43.40 30.43 22.72
C ASN A 834 -43.86 29.10 23.29
N TYR A 835 -44.13 28.11 22.43
CA TYR A 835 -44.47 26.75 22.85
C TYR A 835 -43.34 26.13 23.68
N MET A 836 -42.09 26.27 23.23
CA MET A 836 -40.94 25.67 23.91
C MET A 836 -40.57 26.37 25.21
N ALA A 837 -40.74 27.68 25.27
CA ALA A 837 -40.63 28.44 26.51
C ALA A 837 -41.70 28.04 27.53
N GLN A 838 -42.94 27.79 27.08
CA GLN A 838 -44.00 27.28 27.96
C GLN A 838 -43.68 25.85 28.45
N PHE A 839 -43.20 24.98 27.56
CA PHE A 839 -42.82 23.60 27.90
C PHE A 839 -41.69 23.55 28.93
N ALA A 840 -40.66 24.38 28.78
CA ALA A 840 -39.51 24.47 29.69
C ALA A 840 -39.76 25.34 30.94
N GLY A 841 -40.96 25.91 31.08
CA GLY A 841 -41.37 26.70 32.25
C GLY A 841 -40.62 28.03 32.39
N LEU A 842 -40.30 28.72 31.29
CA LEU A 842 -39.65 30.04 31.32
C LEU A 842 -40.60 31.10 31.90
N THR A 843 -40.03 32.06 32.63
CA THR A 843 -40.74 33.26 33.06
C THR A 843 -40.99 34.22 31.88
N PRO A 844 -41.98 35.13 31.98
CA PRO A 844 -42.20 36.14 30.94
C PRO A 844 -40.97 37.04 30.66
N GLY A 845 -40.10 37.23 31.66
CA GLY A 845 -38.84 37.98 31.51
C GLY A 845 -37.82 37.21 30.67
N GLU A 846 -37.58 35.93 30.99
CA GLU A 846 -36.64 35.05 30.26
C GLU A 846 -37.09 34.83 28.80
N LEU A 847 -38.39 34.64 28.57
CA LEU A 847 -38.93 34.54 27.21
C LEU A 847 -38.71 35.83 26.43
N LYS A 848 -38.94 36.99 27.05
CA LYS A 848 -38.71 38.28 26.40
C LYS A 848 -37.24 38.47 26.04
N GLU A 849 -36.32 38.16 26.95
CA GLU A 849 -34.88 38.25 26.71
C GLU A 849 -34.45 37.34 25.55
N ARG A 850 -34.90 36.09 25.54
CA ARG A 850 -34.59 35.15 24.45
C ARG A 850 -35.19 35.60 23.11
N SER A 851 -36.43 36.10 23.13
CA SER A 851 -37.10 36.62 21.94
C SER A 851 -36.39 37.85 21.37
N ASP A 852 -36.04 38.81 22.23
CA ASP A 852 -35.34 40.04 21.83
C ASP A 852 -33.95 39.71 21.26
N ALA A 853 -33.21 38.78 21.87
CA ALA A 853 -31.92 38.31 21.36
C ALA A 853 -32.03 37.62 19.99
N ALA A 854 -33.01 36.72 19.83
CA ALA A 854 -33.18 35.98 18.57
C ALA A 854 -33.70 36.86 17.43
N ILE A 855 -34.50 37.89 17.73
CA ILE A 855 -34.94 38.90 16.74
C ILE A 855 -33.78 39.85 16.41
N GLY A 856 -33.02 40.29 17.42
CA GLY A 856 -31.84 41.14 17.26
C GLY A 856 -30.76 40.51 16.38
N TYR A 857 -30.56 39.19 16.50
CA TYR A 857 -29.64 38.42 15.65
C TYR A 857 -29.84 38.67 14.15
N PHE A 858 -31.08 38.75 13.68
CA PHE A 858 -31.39 39.05 12.28
C PHE A 858 -31.37 40.55 11.94
N GLY A 859 -31.41 41.42 12.94
CA GLY A 859 -31.32 42.87 12.77
C GLY A 859 -29.89 43.36 12.56
N ASP A 860 -28.93 42.79 13.29
CA ASP A 860 -27.51 43.17 13.25
C ASP A 860 -26.76 42.64 12.00
N ARG A 861 -27.34 41.67 11.29
CA ARG A 861 -26.79 41.05 10.08
C ARG A 861 -27.49 41.47 8.78
N ARG A 862 -28.30 42.53 8.80
CA ARG A 862 -29.02 43.09 7.62
C ARG A 862 -28.17 43.93 6.69
#